data_AF-A0A9D3ZU91-F1
#
_entry.id   AF-A0A9D3ZU91-F1
#
_cell.length_a   1.000
_cell.length_b   1.000
_cell.length_c   1.000
_cell.angle_alpha   90.00
_cell.angle_beta   90.00
_cell.angle_gamma   90.00
#
_symmetry.space_group_name_H-M   'P 1'
#
loop_
_entity.id
_entity.type
_entity.pdbx_description
1 polymer ?
#
loop_
_entity_poly.entity_id
_entity_poly.type
_entity_poly.pdbx_seq_one_letter_code
_entity_poly.pdbx_strand_id
1 'polypeptide(L)'
;MAAFIFYVTLFTLMASTSRADAAQTSAAALLLRVDQSGKGDYEKIKDAIDAVPSNNKEVVFILVNPGIYNEKIVVPADKPFITLSGSKPNDTVITGSDSGNIFESATFTVLASDFVGRYLTIQNTYGPGAKAVALRVSGDRAAFFGCRILSYQDTLLDDTGRHYYSNCYIEGAVDFIFGNAASLFEMCHLHTLSEGDASITAQRRESPSEETGFTFLGCKITGVRTAVLGRPWGPYSRVIFAVTYMSNVILPQGWDDWGDSSKQSTVFYREYKCYGPGANNRKRVEWSQQLTAKEVKIFLTKNMIGGKKISPLILYKTTLSTIICSLQTSHLTTFLHLLHPILDLIAILCFATMAAFIFYVTLFTLMASTSRADAAQTSAAALLLRVDQSGKGDYEKIQDAIDAVPSNNKEVVFILVNPGIYNEKIVVPADKPFITLSGSKPNDTVITGSDSGNIFESATFTVLASDFVGRYLTIQNTYGPGAKAVALRVSGDRAAFFGCRILSYQDTLLDDTGRHYYSNCYIEGAVDFIFGNAASLFERCHLHTLSEGDASITAQRRESPSEETGFTFLGCKITGVRTAVLGRPWGPYSRVIFALTYMSNVILPQGWDDWGDSSKQSTVFYREYKCYGPGANNRKRVEWSQQLTAKEVKIFLTKNMIGGKSWIRSTPKQISPLILYKTTLSTIICSLQTSHLTTFLHLLHPILDLIAILCFATMAAFIFYVTLFTLMASTSRADAAQTSAAALLLRVDQSGKGDYEKIQDAIDAVPSNNKEVVFILVNPGIYNEKIVVPADKPFITLSGSKPNDTVITGSDSGNIFESATFTVLASDFVGRYLTIQNTYGPGAKAVALRVSGDRAAFFGCRILSYQDTLLDDTGRHYYSNCYIEGAVDFIFGNAASLFERCHLHTLSEGDASITAQRRESPSEETGFTFLGCKITGVRTAVLGRPWGPYSRVIFALTYMSNVILPQGWDDWGDSSKQSTVFYREYKCYGPGANNRKRVEWSQQLTAKEVKIFLTKNMIGGKSWIRSTPKRFKKASSAISNNSTTH
;
A
#
# COMPACT_ATOMS: atom_id res chain seq x y z
N MET A 1 39.66 41.62 -22.11
CA MET A 1 38.95 41.27 -23.35
C MET A 1 39.42 39.95 -23.97
N ALA A 2 40.71 39.72 -24.25
CA ALA A 2 41.18 38.50 -24.95
C ALA A 2 40.61 37.16 -24.41
N ALA A 3 40.62 36.94 -23.10
CA ALA A 3 40.06 35.71 -22.47
C ALA A 3 38.55 35.50 -22.72
N PHE A 4 37.79 36.56 -23.01
CA PHE A 4 36.35 36.49 -23.24
C PHE A 4 36.02 35.96 -24.65
N ILE A 5 36.87 36.25 -25.64
CA ILE A 5 36.72 35.75 -27.02
C ILE A 5 37.02 34.25 -27.07
N PHE A 6 38.06 33.79 -26.36
CA PHE A 6 38.43 32.37 -26.31
C PHE A 6 37.31 31.48 -25.75
N TYR A 7 36.58 31.98 -24.75
CA TYR A 7 35.48 31.25 -24.11
C TYR A 7 34.24 31.06 -25.01
N VAL A 8 33.93 32.04 -25.87
CA VAL A 8 32.77 31.98 -26.79
C VAL A 8 33.06 31.08 -28.00
N THR A 9 34.27 31.14 -28.56
CA THR A 9 34.65 30.30 -29.71
C THR A 9 34.64 28.82 -29.37
N LEU A 10 35.16 28.42 -28.19
CA LEU A 10 35.20 27.00 -27.79
C LEU A 10 33.79 26.41 -27.60
N PHE A 11 32.82 27.22 -27.16
CA PHE A 11 31.43 26.79 -26.96
C PHE A 11 30.67 26.55 -28.27
N THR A 12 31.17 27.08 -29.39
CA THR A 12 30.52 26.95 -30.71
C THR A 12 31.04 25.73 -31.49
N LEU A 13 32.27 25.27 -31.21
CA LEU A 13 32.94 24.23 -32.01
C LEU A 13 32.57 22.77 -31.64
N MET A 14 32.01 22.52 -30.46
CA MET A 14 31.56 21.16 -30.05
C MET A 14 30.14 20.81 -30.54
N ALA A 15 29.55 21.63 -31.43
CA ALA A 15 28.19 21.46 -31.95
C ALA A 15 28.12 20.73 -33.31
N SER A 16 29.17 20.01 -33.72
CA SER A 16 29.19 19.24 -34.98
C SER A 16 30.12 18.02 -34.92
N THR A 17 29.69 16.93 -35.57
CA THR A 17 30.25 15.55 -35.50
C THR A 17 30.02 14.86 -34.14
N SER A 18 29.70 13.57 -34.05
CA SER A 18 29.59 12.54 -35.10
C SER A 18 28.25 11.77 -35.03
N ARG A 19 27.86 11.15 -36.15
CA ARG A 19 26.95 9.98 -36.21
C ARG A 19 27.76 8.80 -36.72
N ALA A 20 27.99 7.78 -35.91
CA ALA A 20 28.25 6.40 -36.32
C ALA A 20 28.23 5.48 -35.08
N ASP A 21 27.69 4.29 -35.24
CA ASP A 21 27.21 3.39 -34.19
C ASP A 21 28.25 2.89 -33.16
N ALA A 22 27.89 3.01 -31.88
CA ALA A 22 28.19 2.00 -30.86
C ALA A 22 26.98 1.91 -29.90
N ALA A 23 26.40 0.73 -29.75
CA ALA A 23 25.13 0.55 -29.04
C ALA A 23 25.31 0.62 -27.50
N GLN A 24 25.05 1.79 -26.90
CA GLN A 24 25.10 1.98 -25.45
C GLN A 24 23.69 2.05 -24.85
N THR A 25 23.15 0.89 -24.46
CA THR A 25 21.82 0.73 -23.89
C THR A 25 21.72 1.34 -22.48
N SER A 26 21.04 2.48 -22.36
CA SER A 26 20.75 3.07 -21.04
C SER A 26 19.81 2.16 -20.24
N ALA A 27 20.32 1.56 -19.17
CA ALA A 27 19.64 0.49 -18.45
C ALA A 27 18.25 0.87 -17.92
N ALA A 28 17.22 0.21 -18.46
CA ALA A 28 15.96 0.02 -17.76
C ALA A 28 16.06 -1.25 -16.90
N ALA A 29 15.30 -1.32 -15.81
CA ALA A 29 15.11 -2.55 -15.04
C ALA A 29 14.67 -3.68 -15.99
N LEU A 30 15.52 -4.69 -16.15
CA LEU A 30 15.30 -5.78 -17.10
C LEU A 30 14.09 -6.61 -16.64
N LEU A 31 13.20 -6.93 -17.58
CA LEU A 31 11.99 -7.71 -17.33
C LEU A 31 12.03 -8.94 -18.23
N LEU A 32 12.22 -10.11 -17.63
CA LEU A 32 12.24 -11.41 -18.30
C LEU A 32 10.97 -12.19 -17.93
N ARG A 33 10.50 -13.02 -18.86
CA ARG A 33 9.29 -13.84 -18.73
C ARG A 33 9.62 -15.30 -18.94
N VAL A 34 9.14 -16.15 -18.06
CA VAL A 34 9.29 -17.61 -18.16
C VAL A 34 7.91 -18.24 -18.39
N ASP A 35 7.76 -19.00 -19.47
CA ASP A 35 6.52 -19.67 -19.85
C ASP A 35 6.82 -20.98 -20.59
N GLN A 36 6.44 -22.12 -20.01
CA GLN A 36 6.73 -23.47 -20.53
C GLN A 36 6.07 -23.76 -21.90
N SER A 37 5.23 -22.86 -22.42
CA SER A 37 4.53 -23.00 -23.69
C SER A 37 5.12 -22.16 -24.84
N GLY A 38 6.40 -21.76 -24.71
CA GLY A 38 7.16 -21.03 -25.73
C GLY A 38 6.73 -19.57 -25.93
N LYS A 39 5.92 -19.00 -25.02
CA LYS A 39 5.35 -17.63 -25.13
C LYS A 39 6.04 -16.60 -24.23
N GLY A 40 7.07 -17.03 -23.50
CA GLY A 40 7.92 -16.19 -22.67
C GLY A 40 9.13 -15.67 -23.45
N ASP A 41 10.03 -14.99 -22.74
CA ASP A 41 11.38 -14.72 -23.23
C ASP A 41 12.28 -15.97 -23.04
N TYR A 42 11.89 -16.86 -22.10
CA TYR A 42 12.48 -18.17 -21.83
C TYR A 42 11.37 -19.21 -21.53
N GLU A 43 11.66 -20.49 -21.72
CA GLU A 43 10.78 -21.60 -21.30
C GLU A 43 11.09 -22.08 -19.87
N LYS A 44 12.36 -21.98 -19.46
CA LYS A 44 12.90 -22.43 -18.17
C LYS A 44 13.30 -21.26 -17.28
N ILE A 45 13.20 -21.44 -15.96
CA ILE A 45 13.56 -20.43 -14.97
C ILE A 45 15.08 -20.30 -14.87
N LYS A 46 15.82 -21.41 -14.95
CA LYS A 46 17.29 -21.42 -14.96
C LYS A 46 17.85 -20.56 -16.10
N ASP A 47 17.34 -20.74 -17.31
CA ASP A 47 17.84 -20.02 -18.50
C ASP A 47 17.63 -18.50 -18.37
N ALA A 48 16.54 -18.06 -17.75
CA ALA A 48 16.28 -16.65 -17.44
C ALA A 48 17.20 -16.08 -16.34
N ILE A 49 17.67 -16.91 -15.40
CA ILE A 49 18.67 -16.54 -14.38
C ILE A 49 20.08 -16.52 -14.99
N ASP A 50 20.38 -17.45 -15.89
CA ASP A 50 21.65 -17.49 -16.63
C ASP A 50 21.82 -16.26 -17.53
N ALA A 51 20.73 -15.77 -18.13
CA ALA A 51 20.69 -14.52 -18.90
C ALA A 51 20.91 -13.24 -18.08
N VAL A 52 20.81 -13.27 -16.74
CA VAL A 52 21.14 -12.09 -15.92
C VAL A 52 22.67 -11.88 -15.90
N PRO A 53 23.18 -10.67 -16.19
CA PRO A 53 24.62 -10.41 -16.19
C PRO A 53 25.29 -10.65 -14.83
N SER A 54 26.52 -11.16 -14.84
CA SER A 54 27.41 -11.20 -13.68
C SER A 54 27.73 -9.80 -13.17
N ASN A 55 27.85 -9.66 -11.84
CA ASN A 55 28.02 -8.41 -11.11
C ASN A 55 26.92 -7.37 -11.40
N ASN A 56 25.68 -7.83 -11.58
CA ASN A 56 24.50 -7.01 -11.80
C ASN A 56 24.35 -5.88 -10.76
N LYS A 57 23.88 -4.70 -11.19
CA LYS A 57 23.71 -3.50 -10.34
C LYS A 57 22.30 -2.90 -10.37
N GLU A 58 21.40 -3.43 -11.19
CA GLU A 58 20.03 -2.93 -11.37
C GLU A 58 19.01 -4.03 -11.05
N VAL A 59 17.79 -3.67 -10.64
CA VAL A 59 16.78 -4.69 -10.30
C VAL A 59 16.28 -5.39 -11.56
N VAL A 60 16.42 -6.72 -11.60
CA VAL A 60 15.91 -7.58 -12.68
C VAL A 60 14.65 -8.28 -12.19
N PHE A 61 13.56 -8.19 -12.95
CA PHE A 61 12.31 -8.88 -12.66
C PHE A 61 12.17 -10.10 -13.58
N ILE A 62 12.15 -11.29 -12.99
CA ILE A 62 11.82 -12.54 -13.70
C ILE A 62 10.38 -12.89 -13.31
N LEU A 63 9.46 -12.78 -14.26
CA LEU A 63 8.06 -13.17 -14.08
C LEU A 63 7.85 -14.58 -14.59
N VAL A 64 7.42 -15.48 -13.71
CA VAL A 64 7.15 -16.87 -14.03
C VAL A 64 5.63 -17.07 -14.14
N ASN A 65 5.18 -17.59 -15.27
CA ASN A 65 3.77 -17.88 -15.51
C ASN A 65 3.28 -19.09 -14.68
N PRO A 66 1.97 -19.41 -14.70
CA PRO A 66 1.49 -20.67 -14.15
C PRO A 66 2.17 -21.87 -14.84
N GLY A 67 2.57 -22.87 -14.07
CA GLY A 67 3.34 -24.02 -14.57
C GLY A 67 3.97 -24.86 -13.45
N ILE A 68 4.43 -26.06 -13.82
CA ILE A 68 5.20 -26.97 -12.94
C ILE A 68 6.59 -27.12 -13.55
N TYR A 69 7.54 -26.42 -12.96
CA TYR A 69 8.93 -26.31 -13.38
C TYR A 69 9.74 -27.34 -12.62
N ASN A 70 9.96 -28.51 -13.23
CA ASN A 70 10.87 -29.53 -12.72
C ASN A 70 12.31 -29.11 -13.03
N GLU A 71 12.83 -28.19 -12.22
CA GLU A 71 14.12 -27.52 -12.41
C GLU A 71 14.87 -27.42 -11.07
N LYS A 72 16.14 -27.84 -11.08
CA LYS A 72 17.07 -27.56 -10.01
C LYS A 72 17.70 -26.18 -10.22
N ILE A 73 17.24 -25.20 -9.44
CA ILE A 73 17.56 -23.79 -9.66
C ILE A 73 18.68 -23.35 -8.71
N VAL A 74 19.68 -22.67 -9.26
CA VAL A 74 20.67 -21.91 -8.48
C VAL A 74 20.63 -20.47 -8.96
N VAL A 75 20.56 -19.51 -8.04
CA VAL A 75 20.81 -18.08 -8.31
C VAL A 75 22.23 -17.76 -7.81
N PRO A 76 23.21 -17.59 -8.72
CA PRO A 76 24.63 -17.38 -8.37
C PRO A 76 24.90 -16.12 -7.55
N ALA A 77 25.95 -16.16 -6.72
CA ALA A 77 26.29 -15.07 -5.79
C ALA A 77 26.62 -13.74 -6.49
N ASP A 78 27.16 -13.80 -7.70
CA ASP A 78 27.50 -12.66 -8.55
C ASP A 78 26.28 -12.03 -9.25
N LYS A 79 25.06 -12.55 -9.07
CA LYS A 79 23.84 -12.05 -9.72
C LYS A 79 22.81 -11.47 -8.73
N PRO A 80 23.15 -10.39 -7.98
CA PRO A 80 22.26 -9.77 -7.01
C PRO A 80 21.09 -9.02 -7.67
N PHE A 81 20.15 -8.54 -6.84
CA PHE A 81 18.98 -7.74 -7.22
C PHE A 81 17.94 -8.43 -8.14
N ILE A 82 17.94 -9.77 -8.20
CA ILE A 82 16.91 -10.53 -8.94
C ILE A 82 15.61 -10.62 -8.10
N THR A 83 14.49 -10.21 -8.68
CA THR A 83 13.14 -10.48 -8.17
C THR A 83 12.47 -11.57 -9.02
N LEU A 84 12.34 -12.78 -8.47
CA LEU A 84 11.62 -13.89 -9.09
C LEU A 84 10.17 -13.93 -8.56
N SER A 85 9.19 -13.70 -9.43
CA SER A 85 7.77 -13.64 -9.05
C SER A 85 6.94 -14.63 -9.87
N GLY A 86 6.36 -15.61 -9.18
CA GLY A 86 5.23 -16.37 -9.69
C GLY A 86 3.95 -15.52 -9.77
N SER A 87 2.92 -16.11 -10.35
CA SER A 87 1.62 -15.44 -10.58
C SER A 87 0.66 -15.53 -9.39
N LYS A 88 0.59 -16.71 -8.75
CA LYS A 88 -0.04 -17.01 -7.45
C LYS A 88 0.71 -18.21 -6.84
N PRO A 89 0.71 -18.40 -5.50
CA PRO A 89 1.55 -19.41 -4.85
C PRO A 89 1.29 -20.84 -5.34
N ASN A 90 0.03 -21.18 -5.62
CA ASN A 90 -0.37 -22.50 -6.10
C ASN A 90 -0.32 -22.63 -7.64
N ASP A 91 -0.15 -21.53 -8.37
CA ASP A 91 -0.18 -21.52 -9.85
C ASP A 91 1.20 -21.79 -10.44
N THR A 92 2.26 -21.35 -9.75
CA THR A 92 3.66 -21.46 -10.20
C THR A 92 4.44 -22.34 -9.21
N VAL A 93 4.78 -23.55 -9.62
CA VAL A 93 5.48 -24.56 -8.81
C VAL A 93 6.87 -24.83 -9.35
N ILE A 94 7.90 -24.67 -8.53
CA ILE A 94 9.26 -25.15 -8.74
C ILE A 94 9.39 -26.46 -7.97
N THR A 95 9.75 -27.56 -8.63
CA THR A 95 9.78 -28.90 -8.05
C THR A 95 11.09 -29.63 -8.35
N GLY A 96 11.48 -30.50 -7.41
CA GLY A 96 12.59 -31.44 -7.53
C GLY A 96 12.40 -32.61 -6.56
N SER A 97 13.30 -33.60 -6.57
CA SER A 97 13.18 -34.81 -5.75
C SER A 97 14.54 -35.36 -5.27
N ASP A 98 15.52 -34.49 -5.09
CA ASP A 98 16.88 -34.88 -4.68
C ASP A 98 16.98 -35.00 -3.16
N SER A 99 17.84 -35.89 -2.65
CA SER A 99 18.04 -36.06 -1.20
C SER A 99 19.48 -36.42 -0.82
N GLY A 100 19.76 -36.47 0.48
CA GLY A 100 21.05 -36.87 1.04
C GLY A 100 21.84 -35.69 1.60
N ASN A 101 22.74 -35.11 0.81
CA ASN A 101 23.53 -33.95 1.22
C ASN A 101 22.66 -32.67 1.24
N ILE A 102 22.68 -31.92 2.34
CA ILE A 102 21.86 -30.70 2.52
C ILE A 102 22.17 -29.59 1.51
N PHE A 103 23.40 -29.54 0.97
CA PHE A 103 23.78 -28.53 -0.01
C PHE A 103 23.42 -28.93 -1.44
N GLU A 104 23.30 -30.23 -1.70
CA GLU A 104 23.07 -30.79 -3.04
C GLU A 104 21.60 -31.16 -3.25
N SER A 105 20.86 -31.55 -2.21
CA SER A 105 19.41 -31.85 -2.27
C SER A 105 18.53 -30.63 -2.53
N ALA A 106 19.08 -29.42 -2.41
CA ALA A 106 18.36 -28.16 -2.58
C ALA A 106 17.76 -28.01 -3.99
N THR A 107 16.43 -28.13 -4.09
CA THR A 107 15.67 -27.89 -5.33
C THR A 107 15.85 -26.46 -5.84
N PHE A 108 15.86 -25.48 -4.93
CA PHE A 108 16.18 -24.09 -5.25
C PHE A 108 17.21 -23.54 -4.25
N THR A 109 18.36 -23.08 -4.76
CA THR A 109 19.41 -22.39 -3.98
C THR A 109 19.52 -20.91 -4.38
N VAL A 110 19.56 -20.02 -3.39
CA VAL A 110 19.79 -18.57 -3.57
C VAL A 110 21.08 -18.16 -2.88
N LEU A 111 22.13 -17.91 -3.68
CA LEU A 111 23.42 -17.38 -3.20
C LEU A 111 23.52 -15.85 -3.37
N ALA A 112 22.72 -15.27 -4.28
CA ALA A 112 22.67 -13.84 -4.55
C ALA A 112 22.16 -12.99 -3.38
N SER A 113 22.85 -11.89 -3.10
CA SER A 113 22.34 -10.82 -2.22
C SER A 113 21.18 -10.05 -2.87
N ASP A 114 20.35 -9.39 -2.04
CA ASP A 114 19.19 -8.58 -2.47
C ASP A 114 18.15 -9.34 -3.34
N PHE A 115 18.12 -10.68 -3.25
CA PHE A 115 17.14 -11.51 -3.96
C PHE A 115 15.72 -11.36 -3.41
N VAL A 116 14.68 -11.40 -4.26
CA VAL A 116 13.28 -11.34 -3.83
C VAL A 116 12.43 -12.43 -4.50
N GLY A 117 12.03 -13.44 -3.72
CA GLY A 117 11.08 -14.49 -4.16
C GLY A 117 9.63 -14.12 -3.83
N ARG A 118 8.68 -14.28 -4.76
CA ARG A 118 7.26 -13.94 -4.52
C ARG A 118 6.29 -14.92 -5.16
N TYR A 119 5.30 -15.39 -4.39
CA TYR A 119 4.19 -16.24 -4.85
C TYR A 119 4.63 -17.48 -5.66
N LEU A 120 5.72 -18.11 -5.23
CA LEU A 120 6.21 -19.39 -5.77
C LEU A 120 5.82 -20.51 -4.80
N THR A 121 5.42 -21.68 -5.30
CA THR A 121 5.69 -22.93 -4.57
C THR A 121 7.10 -23.39 -4.92
N ILE A 122 7.85 -23.79 -3.92
CA ILE A 122 9.18 -24.38 -4.01
C ILE A 122 9.09 -25.68 -3.22
N GLN A 123 9.19 -26.82 -3.88
CA GLN A 123 8.95 -28.12 -3.26
C GLN A 123 10.03 -29.14 -3.59
N ASN A 124 10.41 -29.93 -2.60
CA ASN A 124 11.18 -31.16 -2.80
C ASN A 124 10.30 -32.36 -2.42
N THR A 125 10.05 -33.23 -3.39
CA THR A 125 9.05 -34.30 -3.31
C THR A 125 9.63 -35.67 -2.95
N TYR A 126 10.88 -35.77 -2.48
CA TYR A 126 11.48 -37.05 -2.10
C TYR A 126 10.71 -37.77 -0.98
N GLY A 127 10.17 -37.02 -0.01
CA GLY A 127 9.36 -37.56 1.09
C GLY A 127 10.16 -37.94 2.34
N PRO A 128 9.62 -38.84 3.19
CA PRO A 128 10.20 -39.17 4.49
C PRO A 128 11.49 -40.00 4.40
N GLY A 129 12.29 -39.98 5.47
CA GLY A 129 13.44 -40.87 5.65
C GLY A 129 14.78 -40.34 5.12
N ALA A 130 14.80 -39.22 4.39
CA ALA A 130 16.03 -38.56 3.97
C ALA A 130 15.93 -37.03 4.02
N LYS A 131 17.09 -36.38 4.13
CA LYS A 131 17.26 -34.93 4.06
C LYS A 131 16.98 -34.44 2.65
N ALA A 132 16.01 -33.54 2.47
CA ALA A 132 15.48 -33.16 1.16
C ALA A 132 15.18 -31.65 1.11
N VAL A 133 16.20 -30.82 0.88
CA VAL A 133 16.03 -29.37 0.92
C VAL A 133 15.15 -28.88 -0.24
N ALA A 134 14.10 -28.12 0.07
CA ALA A 134 13.29 -27.42 -0.94
C ALA A 134 13.94 -26.08 -1.32
N LEU A 135 14.29 -25.27 -0.31
CA LEU A 135 14.92 -23.96 -0.49
C LEU A 135 16.17 -23.84 0.38
N ARG A 136 17.29 -23.42 -0.23
CA ARG A 136 18.50 -22.94 0.44
C ARG A 136 18.67 -21.45 0.20
N VAL A 137 19.02 -20.68 1.23
CA VAL A 137 19.28 -19.24 1.13
C VAL A 137 20.56 -18.87 1.89
N SER A 138 21.56 -18.38 1.17
CA SER A 138 22.87 -17.96 1.70
C SER A 138 23.22 -16.49 1.35
N GLY A 139 22.31 -15.77 0.69
CA GLY A 139 22.53 -14.45 0.12
C GLY A 139 21.95 -13.31 0.96
N ASP A 140 22.81 -12.44 1.49
CA ASP A 140 22.40 -11.36 2.40
C ASP A 140 21.32 -10.44 1.80
N ARG A 141 20.31 -10.09 2.61
CA ARG A 141 19.14 -9.26 2.25
C ARG A 141 18.12 -9.97 1.34
N ALA A 142 18.18 -11.29 1.21
CA ALA A 142 17.12 -12.04 0.53
C ALA A 142 15.76 -11.94 1.25
N ALA A 143 14.66 -11.87 0.50
CA ALA A 143 13.32 -11.77 1.05
C ALA A 143 12.26 -12.57 0.27
N PHE A 144 11.32 -13.19 0.99
CA PHE A 144 10.30 -14.07 0.43
C PHE A 144 8.90 -13.63 0.83
N PHE A 145 7.98 -13.52 -0.13
CA PHE A 145 6.64 -12.98 0.08
C PHE A 145 5.55 -13.92 -0.45
N GLY A 146 4.78 -14.50 0.47
CA GLY A 146 3.66 -15.38 0.12
C GLY A 146 4.06 -16.66 -0.61
N CYS A 147 5.29 -17.13 -0.42
CA CYS A 147 5.77 -18.38 -1.03
C CYS A 147 5.30 -19.60 -0.23
N ARG A 148 5.19 -20.75 -0.90
CA ARG A 148 5.03 -22.08 -0.31
C ARG A 148 6.40 -22.77 -0.37
N ILE A 149 6.90 -23.30 0.74
CA ILE A 149 8.19 -24.00 0.83
C ILE A 149 7.94 -25.38 1.46
N LEU A 150 8.03 -26.44 0.67
CA LEU A 150 7.44 -27.75 0.99
C LEU A 150 8.47 -28.88 0.88
N SER A 151 8.70 -29.60 1.97
CA SER A 151 9.34 -30.93 1.94
C SER A 151 9.06 -31.67 3.25
N TYR A 152 9.83 -32.72 3.55
CA TYR A 152 9.69 -33.53 4.75
C TYR A 152 10.79 -33.21 5.79
N GLN A 153 12.00 -33.73 5.64
CA GLN A 153 13.13 -33.41 6.51
C GLN A 153 14.04 -32.35 5.88
N ASP A 154 14.57 -31.43 6.70
CA ASP A 154 15.51 -30.38 6.28
C ASP A 154 14.89 -29.43 5.20
N THR A 155 13.60 -29.08 5.26
CA THR A 155 12.89 -28.33 4.18
C THR A 155 13.54 -27.01 3.76
N LEU A 156 13.90 -26.14 4.72
CA LEU A 156 14.43 -24.79 4.49
C LEU A 156 15.80 -24.62 5.15
N LEU A 157 16.85 -24.60 4.33
CA LEU A 157 18.21 -24.27 4.74
C LEU A 157 18.42 -22.75 4.69
N ASP A 158 18.08 -22.09 5.80
CA ASP A 158 18.26 -20.67 6.06
C ASP A 158 19.71 -20.43 6.54
N ASP A 159 20.64 -20.61 5.59
CA ASP A 159 22.06 -20.90 5.76
C ASP A 159 22.84 -19.76 6.45
N THR A 160 22.98 -18.61 5.78
CA THR A 160 23.74 -17.44 6.23
C THR A 160 23.22 -16.17 5.57
N GLY A 161 23.43 -15.00 6.20
CA GLY A 161 22.91 -13.71 5.74
C GLY A 161 21.70 -13.23 6.53
N ARG A 162 21.12 -12.08 6.16
CA ARG A 162 19.94 -11.49 6.83
C ARG A 162 18.70 -11.65 5.97
N HIS A 163 17.72 -12.44 6.42
CA HIS A 163 16.56 -12.80 5.59
C HIS A 163 15.22 -12.36 6.19
N TYR A 164 14.21 -12.21 5.33
CA TYR A 164 12.86 -11.83 5.73
C TYR A 164 11.80 -12.62 4.95
N TYR A 165 11.05 -13.43 5.68
CA TYR A 165 9.96 -14.26 5.15
C TYR A 165 8.64 -13.66 5.62
N SER A 166 7.74 -13.31 4.71
CA SER A 166 6.48 -12.65 5.04
C SER A 166 5.31 -13.42 4.44
N ASN A 167 4.46 -13.96 5.33
CA ASN A 167 3.21 -14.66 5.00
C ASN A 167 3.45 -15.91 4.13
N CYS A 168 4.64 -16.51 4.25
CA CYS A 168 4.97 -17.77 3.60
C CYS A 168 4.32 -18.94 4.33
N TYR A 169 4.04 -20.01 3.59
CA TYR A 169 3.64 -21.30 4.14
C TYR A 169 4.85 -22.24 4.06
N ILE A 170 5.22 -22.87 5.17
CA ILE A 170 6.39 -23.73 5.28
C ILE A 170 5.95 -25.04 5.94
N GLU A 171 6.19 -26.18 5.31
CA GLU A 171 5.84 -27.49 5.88
C GLU A 171 7.03 -28.46 5.94
N GLY A 172 6.99 -29.34 6.94
CA GLY A 172 8.05 -30.30 7.19
C GLY A 172 7.85 -31.10 8.48
N ALA A 173 8.83 -31.92 8.79
CA ALA A 173 8.80 -32.93 9.84
C ALA A 173 9.94 -32.74 10.84
N VAL A 174 11.18 -32.85 10.36
CA VAL A 174 12.40 -32.82 11.19
C VAL A 174 13.32 -31.71 10.71
N ASP A 175 13.76 -30.88 11.65
CA ASP A 175 14.70 -29.75 11.50
C ASP A 175 14.35 -28.83 10.32
N PHE A 176 13.06 -28.65 10.04
CA PHE A 176 12.64 -28.19 8.70
C PHE A 176 12.84 -26.69 8.43
N ILE A 177 13.29 -25.91 9.42
CA ILE A 177 13.91 -24.59 9.26
C ILE A 177 15.24 -24.58 10.01
N PHE A 178 16.35 -24.64 9.29
CA PHE A 178 17.68 -24.87 9.88
C PHE A 178 18.78 -24.03 9.21
N GLY A 179 19.88 -23.81 9.92
CA GLY A 179 21.00 -22.97 9.47
C GLY A 179 21.37 -21.85 10.46
N ASN A 180 22.14 -20.86 10.00
CA ASN A 180 22.67 -19.78 10.82
C ASN A 180 22.39 -18.37 10.26
N ALA A 181 21.33 -18.18 9.48
CA ALA A 181 20.89 -16.85 9.06
C ALA A 181 20.35 -15.99 10.24
N ALA A 182 20.31 -14.68 10.03
CA ALA A 182 19.68 -13.69 10.91
C ALA A 182 18.31 -13.31 10.34
N SER A 183 17.26 -14.01 10.77
CA SER A 183 16.01 -14.10 9.99
C SER A 183 14.75 -13.74 10.77
N LEU A 184 13.89 -12.97 10.11
CA LEU A 184 12.55 -12.63 10.59
C LEU A 184 11.48 -13.30 9.71
N PHE A 185 10.72 -14.22 10.32
CA PHE A 185 9.54 -14.84 9.76
C PHE A 185 8.30 -14.11 10.31
N GLU A 186 7.51 -13.47 9.46
CA GLU A 186 6.38 -12.63 9.84
C GLU A 186 5.06 -13.24 9.29
N MET A 187 4.13 -13.59 10.18
CA MET A 187 2.87 -14.32 9.92
C MET A 187 2.99 -15.48 8.93
N CYS A 188 4.11 -16.21 9.00
CA CYS A 188 4.26 -17.45 8.25
C CYS A 188 3.37 -18.53 8.88
N HIS A 189 2.79 -19.40 8.05
CA HIS A 189 2.11 -20.61 8.51
C HIS A 189 3.12 -21.75 8.47
N LEU A 190 3.53 -22.23 9.64
CA LEU A 190 4.37 -23.42 9.82
C LEU A 190 3.47 -24.65 10.00
N HIS A 191 3.72 -25.73 9.27
CA HIS A 191 2.88 -26.94 9.29
C HIS A 191 3.71 -28.21 9.53
N THR A 192 3.43 -28.94 10.62
CA THR A 192 4.17 -30.17 11.00
C THR A 192 3.53 -31.43 10.41
N LEU A 193 4.34 -32.24 9.72
CA LEU A 193 3.89 -33.41 8.96
C LEU A 193 4.09 -34.76 9.67
N SER A 194 5.03 -34.87 10.61
CA SER A 194 5.58 -36.17 11.02
C SER A 194 4.73 -37.00 11.98
N GLU A 195 4.98 -38.31 11.95
CA GLU A 195 4.93 -39.17 13.14
C GLU A 195 6.36 -39.32 13.70
N GLY A 196 6.53 -39.39 15.02
CA GLY A 196 7.87 -39.35 15.66
C GLY A 196 8.42 -37.93 15.90
N ASP A 197 9.68 -37.83 16.36
CA ASP A 197 10.31 -36.67 16.98
C ASP A 197 10.50 -35.44 16.05
N ALA A 198 9.40 -34.77 15.75
CA ALA A 198 9.36 -33.61 14.88
C ALA A 198 9.94 -32.35 15.55
N SER A 199 10.75 -31.59 14.81
CA SER A 199 11.40 -30.36 15.24
C SER A 199 11.20 -29.25 14.20
N ILE A 200 10.67 -28.11 14.63
CA ILE A 200 10.38 -26.98 13.71
C ILE A 200 11.65 -26.24 13.31
N THR A 201 12.57 -25.98 14.26
CA THR A 201 13.82 -25.26 13.97
C THR A 201 15.09 -25.94 14.48
N ALA A 202 16.17 -25.90 13.69
CA ALA A 202 17.51 -26.30 14.11
C ALA A 202 18.54 -25.20 13.80
N GLN A 203 18.69 -24.24 14.72
CA GLN A 203 19.49 -23.04 14.50
C GLN A 203 20.96 -23.25 14.98
N ARG A 204 21.92 -22.83 14.14
CA ARG A 204 23.35 -23.21 14.22
C ARG A 204 24.29 -22.05 14.57
N ARG A 205 23.96 -21.30 15.62
CA ARG A 205 24.80 -20.21 16.14
C ARG A 205 25.95 -20.75 17.00
N GLU A 206 27.18 -20.50 16.59
CA GLU A 206 28.40 -21.10 17.15
C GLU A 206 29.04 -20.23 18.25
N SER A 207 28.71 -18.94 18.30
CA SER A 207 29.26 -17.98 19.25
C SER A 207 28.21 -17.03 19.87
N PRO A 208 28.35 -16.61 21.14
CA PRO A 208 27.49 -15.60 21.76
C PRO A 208 27.66 -14.21 21.15
N SER A 209 28.69 -13.95 20.34
CA SER A 209 28.91 -12.68 19.63
C SER A 209 28.17 -12.56 18.29
N GLU A 210 27.63 -13.64 17.73
CA GLU A 210 26.96 -13.60 16.42
C GLU A 210 25.60 -12.89 16.48
N GLU A 211 25.29 -12.06 15.48
CA GLU A 211 23.97 -11.44 15.32
C GLU A 211 22.91 -12.37 14.66
N THR A 212 23.24 -13.65 14.46
CA THR A 212 22.43 -14.71 13.83
C THR A 212 21.28 -15.22 14.71
N GLY A 213 20.30 -15.90 14.14
CA GLY A 213 19.15 -16.47 14.86
C GLY A 213 17.80 -16.23 14.19
N PHE A 214 16.81 -17.04 14.55
CA PHE A 214 15.47 -17.01 13.95
C PHE A 214 14.45 -16.34 14.87
N THR A 215 13.64 -15.42 14.32
CA THR A 215 12.53 -14.77 15.02
C THR A 215 11.23 -14.98 14.24
N PHE A 216 10.22 -15.55 14.88
CA PHE A 216 8.89 -15.79 14.33
C PHE A 216 7.89 -14.84 14.98
N LEU A 217 7.26 -13.97 14.20
CA LEU A 217 6.37 -12.91 14.66
C LEU A 217 4.97 -13.05 14.05
N GLY A 218 3.94 -13.25 14.88
CA GLY A 218 2.56 -13.36 14.40
C GLY A 218 2.27 -14.63 13.61
N CYS A 219 3.16 -15.63 13.68
CA CYS A 219 3.07 -16.87 12.90
C CYS A 219 1.93 -17.78 13.39
N LYS A 220 1.54 -18.75 12.55
CA LYS A 220 0.58 -19.81 12.89
C LYS A 220 1.30 -21.15 12.81
N ILE A 221 1.24 -21.96 13.87
CA ILE A 221 1.79 -23.34 13.89
C ILE A 221 0.63 -24.33 13.99
N THR A 222 0.50 -25.16 12.95
CA THR A 222 -0.41 -26.31 12.89
C THR A 222 0.33 -27.57 12.47
N GLY A 223 -0.37 -28.68 12.35
CA GLY A 223 0.16 -29.90 11.77
C GLY A 223 -0.77 -31.09 12.01
N VAL A 224 -0.29 -32.28 11.67
CA VAL A 224 -1.03 -33.55 11.81
C VAL A 224 -0.78 -34.21 13.17
N ARG A 225 0.48 -34.21 13.64
CA ARG A 225 0.87 -34.70 14.98
C ARG A 225 1.93 -33.79 15.62
N THR A 226 2.41 -34.21 16.79
CA THR A 226 3.16 -33.41 17.75
C THR A 226 4.63 -33.14 17.38
N ALA A 227 5.15 -31.97 17.78
CA ALA A 227 6.51 -31.49 17.52
C ALA A 227 7.06 -30.60 18.64
N VAL A 228 8.38 -30.41 18.69
CA VAL A 228 9.04 -29.31 19.43
C VAL A 228 9.24 -28.08 18.54
N LEU A 229 9.25 -26.91 19.17
CA LEU A 229 9.56 -25.60 18.57
C LEU A 229 10.99 -25.57 17.98
N GLY A 230 11.93 -26.30 18.57
CA GLY A 230 13.27 -26.45 18.01
C GLY A 230 14.28 -27.14 18.93
N ARG A 231 15.47 -27.40 18.37
CA ARG A 231 16.61 -28.01 19.05
C ARG A 231 17.96 -27.44 18.58
N PRO A 232 18.99 -27.38 19.45
CA PRO A 232 20.20 -26.61 19.19
C PRO A 232 21.24 -27.37 18.35
N TRP A 233 21.30 -27.03 17.06
CA TRP A 233 22.38 -27.50 16.17
C TRP A 233 23.73 -26.91 16.61
N GLY A 234 23.77 -25.59 16.87
CA GLY A 234 24.94 -24.89 17.43
C GLY A 234 24.80 -24.61 18.94
N PRO A 235 25.88 -24.50 19.72
CA PRO A 235 25.83 -24.39 21.17
C PRO A 235 25.18 -23.09 21.68
N TYR A 236 25.21 -22.00 20.91
CA TYR A 236 24.59 -20.70 21.28
C TYR A 236 23.31 -20.42 20.47
N SER A 237 22.61 -21.49 20.08
CA SER A 237 21.39 -21.48 19.25
C SER A 237 20.38 -20.43 19.72
N ARG A 238 19.85 -19.63 18.79
CA ARG A 238 18.95 -18.51 19.10
C ARG A 238 17.66 -18.56 18.29
N VAL A 239 16.54 -18.82 18.96
CA VAL A 239 15.21 -18.97 18.35
C VAL A 239 14.15 -18.29 19.24
N ILE A 240 13.31 -17.47 18.62
CA ILE A 240 12.31 -16.66 19.32
C ILE A 240 10.95 -16.81 18.64
N PHE A 241 9.95 -17.30 19.36
CA PHE A 241 8.54 -17.27 18.94
C PHE A 241 7.81 -16.14 19.67
N ALA A 242 7.33 -15.15 18.94
CA ALA A 242 6.62 -14.00 19.48
C ALA A 242 5.23 -13.88 18.84
N VAL A 243 4.20 -13.65 19.67
CA VAL A 243 2.83 -13.36 19.20
C VAL A 243 2.30 -14.49 18.28
N THR A 244 2.77 -15.72 18.49
CA THR A 244 2.60 -16.85 17.56
C THR A 244 1.51 -17.81 18.05
N TYR A 245 0.61 -18.22 17.15
CA TYR A 245 -0.39 -19.25 17.43
C TYR A 245 0.26 -20.63 17.40
N MET A 246 -0.05 -21.45 18.40
CA MET A 246 0.40 -22.83 18.57
C MET A 246 -0.82 -23.70 18.83
N SER A 247 -1.19 -24.52 17.85
CA SER A 247 -2.15 -25.61 18.07
C SER A 247 -1.57 -26.67 19.02
N ASN A 248 -2.39 -27.64 19.41
CA ASN A 248 -2.04 -28.78 20.27
C ASN A 248 -0.94 -29.70 19.71
N VAL A 249 -0.33 -29.39 18.56
CA VAL A 249 0.87 -30.07 18.07
C VAL A 249 2.13 -29.72 18.86
N ILE A 250 2.21 -28.55 19.52
CA ILE A 250 3.43 -28.24 20.30
C ILE A 250 3.46 -29.06 21.59
N LEU A 251 4.50 -29.89 21.72
CA LEU A 251 4.75 -30.73 22.89
C LEU A 251 4.91 -29.87 24.16
N PRO A 252 4.52 -30.37 25.36
CA PRO A 252 4.53 -29.57 26.58
C PRO A 252 5.90 -28.97 26.93
N GLN A 253 6.97 -29.75 26.79
CA GLN A 253 8.36 -29.31 26.98
C GLN A 253 8.78 -28.19 26.02
N GLY A 254 8.13 -28.10 24.86
CA GLY A 254 8.28 -27.06 23.83
C GLY A 254 9.60 -27.10 23.07
N TRP A 255 10.70 -27.47 23.72
CA TRP A 255 12.05 -27.47 23.17
C TRP A 255 12.78 -28.75 23.55
N ASP A 256 13.82 -29.08 22.79
CA ASP A 256 14.67 -30.25 22.95
C ASP A 256 16.14 -29.80 22.93
N ASP A 257 17.03 -30.43 23.70
CA ASP A 257 18.46 -30.05 23.80
C ASP A 257 19.37 -30.86 22.86
N TRP A 258 18.79 -31.74 22.04
CA TRP A 258 19.48 -32.71 21.19
C TRP A 258 20.33 -33.74 21.97
N GLY A 259 19.99 -34.01 23.24
CA GLY A 259 20.72 -34.92 24.11
C GLY A 259 22.03 -34.35 24.67
N ASP A 260 22.27 -33.04 24.50
CA ASP A 260 23.44 -32.34 25.00
C ASP A 260 23.07 -31.27 26.03
N SER A 261 23.02 -31.70 27.29
CA SER A 261 22.68 -30.85 28.43
C SER A 261 23.61 -29.65 28.64
N SER A 262 24.81 -29.63 28.06
CA SER A 262 25.73 -28.48 28.19
C SER A 262 25.15 -27.22 27.52
N LYS A 263 24.48 -27.41 26.37
CA LYS A 263 23.86 -26.34 25.57
C LYS A 263 22.72 -25.62 26.29
N GLN A 264 22.07 -26.27 27.27
CA GLN A 264 20.97 -25.69 28.04
C GLN A 264 21.38 -24.36 28.70
N SER A 265 22.66 -24.23 29.07
CA SER A 265 23.20 -23.01 29.70
C SER A 265 23.45 -21.84 28.73
N THR A 266 23.53 -22.10 27.42
CA THR A 266 24.03 -21.16 26.39
C THR A 266 22.99 -20.80 25.31
N VAL A 267 21.91 -21.57 25.17
CA VAL A 267 20.86 -21.32 24.17
C VAL A 267 19.91 -20.17 24.55
N PHE A 268 19.52 -19.38 23.54
CA PHE A 268 18.56 -18.30 23.69
C PHE A 268 17.22 -18.68 23.07
N TYR A 269 16.54 -19.65 23.70
CA TYR A 269 15.22 -20.15 23.28
C TYR A 269 14.12 -19.47 24.07
N ARG A 270 13.27 -18.72 23.36
CA ARG A 270 12.37 -17.76 23.98
C ARG A 270 11.00 -17.71 23.35
N GLU A 271 9.99 -17.51 24.19
CA GLU A 271 8.60 -17.27 23.77
C GLU A 271 8.14 -15.88 24.27
N TYR A 272 7.26 -15.21 23.52
CA TYR A 272 6.60 -13.97 23.95
C TYR A 272 5.12 -14.00 23.61
N LYS A 273 4.28 -14.19 24.63
CA LYS A 273 2.81 -14.20 24.50
C LYS A 273 2.31 -15.05 23.32
N CYS A 274 2.89 -16.25 23.16
CA CYS A 274 2.35 -17.26 22.27
C CYS A 274 0.97 -17.71 22.78
N TYR A 275 0.13 -18.24 21.89
CA TYR A 275 -1.28 -18.52 22.21
C TYR A 275 -1.84 -19.72 21.46
N GLY A 276 -3.02 -20.20 21.86
CA GLY A 276 -3.56 -21.48 21.41
C GLY A 276 -3.10 -22.67 22.27
N PRO A 277 -3.64 -23.87 22.06
CA PRO A 277 -3.47 -25.00 22.99
C PRO A 277 -2.02 -25.44 23.27
N GLY A 278 -1.12 -25.34 22.30
CA GLY A 278 0.29 -25.72 22.44
C GLY A 278 1.19 -24.66 23.09
N ALA A 279 0.66 -23.45 23.31
CA ALA A 279 1.38 -22.36 23.97
C ALA A 279 1.34 -22.44 25.51
N ASN A 280 0.76 -23.50 26.09
CA ASN A 280 0.79 -23.71 27.53
C ASN A 280 2.22 -23.95 28.02
N ASN A 281 2.82 -22.92 28.59
CA ASN A 281 4.24 -22.89 28.94
C ASN A 281 4.56 -23.53 30.31
N ARG A 282 3.56 -23.96 31.10
CA ARG A 282 3.74 -24.50 32.47
C ARG A 282 4.57 -25.78 32.57
N LYS A 283 4.84 -26.45 31.44
CA LYS A 283 5.63 -27.68 31.35
C LYS A 283 6.84 -27.55 30.42
N ARG A 284 7.21 -26.32 30.05
CA ARG A 284 8.41 -26.07 29.23
C ARG A 284 9.68 -26.46 29.97
N VAL A 285 10.73 -26.80 29.21
CA VAL A 285 12.08 -26.98 29.77
C VAL A 285 12.55 -25.72 30.49
N GLU A 286 13.18 -25.88 31.65
CA GLU A 286 13.54 -24.78 32.57
C GLU A 286 14.54 -23.77 31.97
N TRP A 287 15.35 -24.21 31.00
CA TRP A 287 16.31 -23.38 30.27
C TRP A 287 15.68 -22.53 29.13
N SER A 288 14.40 -22.76 28.81
CA SER A 288 13.61 -21.86 27.97
C SER A 288 12.88 -20.81 28.81
N GLN A 289 12.70 -19.58 28.30
CA GLN A 289 12.13 -18.49 29.09
C GLN A 289 11.09 -17.67 28.30
N GLN A 290 10.14 -17.09 29.03
CA GLN A 290 9.26 -16.06 28.48
C GLN A 290 9.98 -14.70 28.49
N LEU A 291 9.92 -13.96 27.38
CA LEU A 291 10.44 -12.59 27.32
C LEU A 291 9.44 -11.61 27.96
N THR A 292 9.96 -10.54 28.56
CA THR A 292 9.16 -9.35 28.83
C THR A 292 8.90 -8.56 27.54
N ALA A 293 7.91 -7.67 27.58
CA ALA A 293 7.65 -6.75 26.48
C ALA A 293 8.80 -5.76 26.20
N LYS A 294 9.74 -5.58 27.15
CA LYS A 294 10.94 -4.75 26.98
C LYS A 294 12.00 -5.49 26.16
N GLU A 295 12.25 -6.76 26.47
CA GLU A 295 13.26 -7.57 25.78
C GLU A 295 12.78 -7.96 24.38
N VAL A 296 11.52 -8.40 24.24
CA VAL A 296 10.97 -8.71 22.91
C VAL A 296 11.04 -7.49 21.97
N LYS A 297 10.88 -6.26 22.49
CA LYS A 297 10.99 -5.01 21.72
C LYS A 297 12.39 -4.80 21.10
N ILE A 298 13.43 -5.52 21.54
CA ILE A 298 14.72 -5.60 20.84
C ILE A 298 14.54 -6.44 19.55
N PHE A 299 14.03 -7.65 19.70
CA PHE A 299 13.86 -8.64 18.63
C PHE A 299 12.75 -8.29 17.62
N LEU A 300 11.74 -7.50 18.01
CA LEU A 300 10.68 -6.99 17.13
C LEU A 300 11.09 -5.75 16.31
N THR A 301 12.32 -5.25 16.44
CA THR A 301 12.76 -4.05 15.71
C THR A 301 13.57 -4.37 14.46
N LYS A 302 13.65 -3.37 13.57
CA LYS A 302 14.53 -3.37 12.39
C LYS A 302 16.00 -3.67 12.70
N ASN A 303 16.42 -3.60 13.96
CA ASN A 303 17.81 -3.84 14.36
C ASN A 303 18.24 -5.30 14.13
N MET A 304 17.36 -6.29 14.31
CA MET A 304 17.66 -7.72 14.11
C MET A 304 18.17 -8.08 12.71
N ILE A 305 17.83 -7.27 11.71
CA ILE A 305 18.29 -7.45 10.32
C ILE A 305 19.20 -6.28 9.87
N GLY A 306 19.92 -5.65 10.81
CA GLY A 306 20.87 -4.58 10.54
C GLY A 306 20.19 -3.26 10.13
N GLY A 307 19.48 -2.64 11.07
CA GLY A 307 18.49 -1.56 10.87
C GLY A 307 18.91 -0.25 10.20
N LYS A 308 20.17 -0.11 9.76
CA LYS A 308 20.66 0.99 8.90
C LYS A 308 21.25 0.53 7.55
N LYS A 309 21.41 -0.79 7.31
CA LYS A 309 22.05 -1.38 6.12
C LYS A 309 21.26 -2.55 5.49
N ILE A 310 19.94 -2.63 5.67
CA ILE A 310 19.08 -3.02 4.54
C ILE A 310 18.64 -1.71 3.91
N SER A 311 19.34 -1.31 2.86
CA SER A 311 19.12 -0.04 2.19
C SER A 311 17.83 -0.09 1.39
N PRO A 312 17.15 1.06 1.14
CA PRO A 312 15.98 1.10 0.27
C PRO A 312 16.23 0.79 -1.22
N LEU A 313 17.41 0.27 -1.60
CA LEU A 313 17.81 -0.02 -2.99
C LEU A 313 16.92 -1.10 -3.63
N ILE A 314 16.54 -2.13 -2.86
CA ILE A 314 15.56 -3.17 -3.25
C ILE A 314 14.20 -2.55 -3.68
N LEU A 315 13.94 -1.27 -3.37
CA LEU A 315 12.79 -0.52 -3.86
C LEU A 315 13.15 0.95 -4.20
N TYR A 316 14.02 1.07 -5.22
CA TYR A 316 14.63 2.24 -5.89
C TYR A 316 16.00 2.67 -5.35
N LYS A 317 17.06 2.47 -6.17
CA LYS A 317 18.00 3.55 -6.55
C LYS A 317 18.75 3.28 -7.87
N THR A 318 18.21 3.73 -9.00
CA THR A 318 19.10 4.19 -10.10
C THR A 318 19.90 5.42 -9.66
N THR A 319 21.08 5.57 -10.28
CA THR A 319 21.93 6.77 -10.33
C THR A 319 23.07 6.87 -9.29
N LEU A 320 24.26 7.07 -9.87
CA LEU A 320 25.58 7.41 -9.29
C LEU A 320 26.37 6.29 -8.59
N SER A 321 27.05 5.49 -9.42
CA SER A 321 28.33 4.84 -9.09
C SER A 321 29.16 4.60 -10.36
N THR A 322 29.44 5.68 -11.11
CA THR A 322 30.42 5.69 -12.21
C THR A 322 31.54 6.63 -11.83
N ILE A 323 32.63 6.07 -11.29
CA ILE A 323 34.00 6.61 -11.12
C ILE A 323 34.75 5.58 -10.26
N ILE A 324 36.04 5.33 -10.56
CA ILE A 324 36.91 4.31 -9.93
C ILE A 324 36.45 2.86 -10.17
N CYS A 325 36.83 2.27 -11.31
CA CYS A 325 37.95 1.30 -11.38
C CYS A 325 37.94 0.52 -12.72
N SER A 326 38.67 1.02 -13.74
CA SER A 326 39.14 0.21 -14.90
C SER A 326 40.04 1.05 -15.84
N LEU A 327 41.17 1.57 -15.35
CA LEU A 327 42.26 2.06 -16.20
C LEU A 327 43.59 1.62 -15.59
N GLN A 328 44.19 0.60 -16.21
CA GLN A 328 45.55 0.17 -15.97
C GLN A 328 46.12 -0.26 -17.34
N THR A 329 47.46 -0.18 -17.48
CA THR A 329 48.22 -0.14 -18.74
C THR A 329 48.14 1.18 -19.51
N SER A 330 49.24 1.76 -20.02
CA SER A 330 50.66 1.59 -19.63
C SER A 330 51.53 2.74 -20.18
N HIS A 331 52.52 3.20 -19.39
CA HIS A 331 53.55 4.22 -19.74
C HIS A 331 53.02 5.63 -20.07
N LEU A 332 53.79 6.72 -19.97
CA LEU A 332 55.21 6.90 -19.61
C LEU A 332 55.39 7.95 -18.48
N THR A 333 56.59 8.05 -17.92
CA THR A 333 56.92 8.81 -16.69
C THR A 333 57.30 10.30 -16.92
N THR A 334 57.68 10.98 -15.83
CA THR A 334 58.33 12.32 -15.74
C THR A 334 57.50 13.58 -16.06
N PHE A 335 56.74 14.07 -15.06
CA PHE A 335 56.76 15.51 -14.68
C PHE A 335 56.13 15.83 -13.29
N LEU A 336 55.24 14.97 -12.76
CA LEU A 336 54.27 15.36 -11.72
C LEU A 336 54.70 15.22 -10.24
N HIS A 337 56.01 15.26 -9.93
CA HIS A 337 56.50 14.95 -8.57
C HIS A 337 56.61 16.14 -7.58
N LEU A 338 56.24 17.37 -7.97
CA LEU A 338 56.47 18.58 -7.15
C LEU A 338 55.24 19.21 -6.46
N LEU A 339 54.00 18.76 -6.71
CA LEU A 339 52.80 19.50 -6.25
C LEU A 339 52.04 18.89 -5.05
N HIS A 340 52.34 17.65 -4.65
CA HIS A 340 51.56 16.95 -3.60
C HIS A 340 51.59 17.63 -2.21
N PRO A 341 52.76 18.04 -1.66
CA PRO A 341 52.87 18.47 -0.26
C PRO A 341 52.03 19.69 0.15
N ILE A 342 51.61 20.50 -0.82
CA ILE A 342 50.87 21.76 -0.57
C ILE A 342 49.37 21.49 -0.39
N LEU A 343 48.82 20.49 -1.10
CA LEU A 343 47.38 20.18 -1.06
C LEU A 343 46.98 19.48 0.24
N ASP A 344 47.82 18.57 0.73
CA ASP A 344 47.55 17.81 1.96
C ASP A 344 47.52 18.71 3.20
N LEU A 345 48.35 19.76 3.24
CA LEU A 345 48.40 20.72 4.36
C LEU A 345 47.12 21.57 4.47
N ILE A 346 46.54 21.97 3.32
CA ILE A 346 45.30 22.77 3.27
C ILE A 346 44.11 21.95 3.77
N ALA A 347 44.04 20.67 3.41
CA ALA A 347 42.96 19.78 3.86
C ALA A 347 42.92 19.62 5.40
N ILE A 348 44.08 19.55 6.05
CA ILE A 348 44.20 19.36 7.51
C ILE A 348 43.65 20.57 8.29
N LEU A 349 43.97 21.80 7.87
CA LEU A 349 43.46 23.01 8.55
C LEU A 349 41.93 23.16 8.43
N CYS A 350 41.35 22.77 7.30
CA CYS A 350 39.90 22.80 7.11
C CYS A 350 39.14 21.82 8.02
N PHE A 351 39.73 20.66 8.36
CA PHE A 351 39.12 19.71 9.29
C PHE A 351 39.16 20.17 10.75
N ALA A 352 40.27 20.77 11.20
CA ALA A 352 40.42 21.23 12.58
C ALA A 352 39.41 22.33 12.95
N THR A 353 39.17 23.28 12.03
CA THR A 353 38.24 24.40 12.24
C THR A 353 36.77 23.95 12.31
N MET A 354 36.36 22.99 11.48
CA MET A 354 35.02 22.39 11.58
C MET A 354 34.78 21.65 12.91
N ALA A 355 35.79 20.93 13.42
CA ALA A 355 35.66 20.18 14.68
C ALA A 355 35.41 21.11 15.88
N ALA A 356 36.14 22.24 15.96
CA ALA A 356 35.97 23.23 17.01
C ALA A 356 34.57 23.90 16.99
N PHE A 357 34.05 24.20 15.79
CA PHE A 357 32.71 24.77 15.63
C PHE A 357 31.61 23.82 16.14
N ILE A 358 31.69 22.54 15.79
CA ILE A 358 30.71 21.52 16.24
C ILE A 358 30.72 21.40 17.77
N PHE A 359 31.92 21.35 18.39
CA PHE A 359 32.08 21.26 19.84
C PHE A 359 31.40 22.43 20.57
N TYR A 360 31.67 23.67 20.14
CA TYR A 360 31.08 24.87 20.75
C TYR A 360 29.55 24.91 20.62
N VAL A 361 29.00 24.53 19.46
CA VAL A 361 27.55 24.48 19.25
C VAL A 361 26.91 23.44 20.19
N THR A 362 27.49 22.24 20.32
CA THR A 362 26.97 21.24 21.27
C THR A 362 27.01 21.72 22.72
N LEU A 363 28.10 22.37 23.15
CA LEU A 363 28.25 22.85 24.52
C LEU A 363 27.24 23.96 24.86
N PHE A 364 26.98 24.88 23.92
CA PHE A 364 25.99 25.94 24.10
C PHE A 364 24.56 25.39 24.19
N THR A 365 24.20 24.38 23.37
CA THR A 365 22.89 23.72 23.49
C THR A 365 22.72 22.94 24.79
N LEU A 366 23.79 22.46 25.41
CA LEU A 366 23.74 21.69 26.65
C LEU A 366 23.41 22.58 27.86
N MET A 367 23.94 23.80 27.91
CA MET A 367 23.71 24.75 29.01
C MET A 367 22.34 25.46 28.95
N ALA A 368 21.62 25.38 27.82
CA ALA A 368 20.32 26.01 27.64
C ALA A 368 19.12 25.19 28.17
N SER A 369 19.35 24.03 28.81
CA SER A 369 18.32 23.03 29.11
C SER A 369 18.21 22.61 30.58
N THR A 370 18.48 23.52 31.51
CA THR A 370 18.54 23.25 32.97
C THR A 370 17.47 24.01 33.77
N SER A 371 16.19 23.61 33.68
CA SER A 371 15.24 23.87 34.77
C SER A 371 14.06 22.89 34.83
N ARG A 372 13.59 22.66 36.07
CA ARG A 372 12.43 21.84 36.51
C ARG A 372 12.57 20.32 36.36
N ALA A 373 12.40 19.64 37.50
CA ALA A 373 12.36 18.20 37.64
C ALA A 373 10.92 17.68 37.76
N ASP A 374 10.79 16.36 37.59
CA ASP A 374 9.78 15.45 38.13
C ASP A 374 8.30 15.88 38.20
N ALA A 375 7.53 15.28 37.29
CA ALA A 375 6.34 14.51 37.68
C ALA A 375 6.41 13.15 36.96
N ALA A 376 6.26 12.04 37.69
CA ALA A 376 6.47 10.71 37.13
C ALA A 376 5.36 10.32 36.14
N GLN A 377 5.73 9.71 35.01
CA GLN A 377 4.78 9.05 34.10
C GLN A 377 5.27 7.63 33.74
N THR A 378 4.47 6.65 34.11
CA THR A 378 4.79 5.22 34.10
C THR A 378 4.99 4.67 32.69
N SER A 379 5.99 3.80 32.50
CA SER A 379 6.19 3.09 31.24
C SER A 379 5.15 1.98 31.04
N ALA A 380 4.58 1.87 29.83
CA ALA A 380 3.67 0.79 29.45
C ALA A 380 4.21 -0.05 28.29
N ALA A 381 3.82 -1.33 28.27
CA ALA A 381 4.22 -2.33 27.28
C ALA A 381 3.35 -2.28 26.00
N ALA A 382 3.84 -2.90 24.92
CA ALA A 382 3.00 -3.26 23.79
C ALA A 382 1.94 -4.29 24.22
N LEU A 383 0.68 -3.84 24.25
CA LEU A 383 -0.46 -4.68 24.64
C LEU A 383 -0.73 -5.72 23.55
N LEU A 384 -1.19 -6.90 23.98
CA LEU A 384 -1.67 -7.95 23.08
C LEU A 384 -2.90 -8.55 23.75
N LEU A 385 -3.97 -8.67 22.98
CA LEU A 385 -5.27 -9.22 23.38
C LEU A 385 -5.68 -10.29 22.36
N ARG A 386 -6.41 -11.30 22.81
CA ARG A 386 -6.82 -12.46 21.99
C ARG A 386 -8.33 -12.63 22.04
N VAL A 387 -8.92 -12.96 20.90
CA VAL A 387 -10.36 -13.13 20.73
C VAL A 387 -10.66 -14.56 20.28
N ASP A 388 -11.53 -15.25 21.00
CA ASP A 388 -11.94 -16.63 20.73
C ASP A 388 -13.37 -16.89 21.26
N GLN A 389 -14.30 -17.17 20.35
CA GLN A 389 -15.73 -17.39 20.64
C GLN A 389 -16.01 -18.61 21.55
N SER A 390 -14.99 -19.42 21.88
CA SER A 390 -15.11 -20.61 22.74
C SER A 390 -14.63 -20.40 24.18
N GLY A 391 -14.51 -19.15 24.63
CA GLY A 391 -14.12 -18.78 26.00
C GLY A 391 -12.65 -18.97 26.32
N LYS A 392 -11.80 -19.22 25.32
CA LYS A 392 -10.36 -19.53 25.47
C LYS A 392 -9.43 -18.35 25.15
N GLY A 393 -10.01 -17.22 24.79
CA GLY A 393 -9.31 -15.96 24.50
C GLY A 393 -9.07 -15.13 25.76
N ASP A 394 -8.66 -13.89 25.56
CA ASP A 394 -8.75 -12.85 26.60
C ASP A 394 -10.14 -12.17 26.56
N TYR A 395 -10.83 -12.29 25.41
CA TYR A 395 -12.22 -11.88 25.16
C TYR A 395 -12.88 -12.91 24.23
N GLU A 396 -14.22 -13.00 24.25
CA GLU A 396 -14.99 -13.83 23.31
C GLU A 396 -15.38 -13.07 22.04
N LYS A 397 -15.53 -11.75 22.16
CA LYS A 397 -15.91 -10.79 21.13
C LYS A 397 -14.74 -9.95 20.66
N ILE A 398 -14.73 -9.61 19.38
CA ILE A 398 -13.74 -8.71 18.80
C ILE A 398 -13.92 -7.29 19.36
N GLN A 399 -15.16 -6.87 19.61
CA GLN A 399 -15.44 -5.52 20.11
C GLN A 399 -14.90 -5.30 21.53
N ASP A 400 -15.16 -6.24 22.44
CA ASP A 400 -14.74 -6.13 23.84
C ASP A 400 -13.21 -5.99 23.96
N ALA A 401 -12.45 -6.72 23.13
CA ALA A 401 -10.99 -6.61 23.08
C ALA A 401 -10.51 -5.24 22.57
N ILE A 402 -11.24 -4.63 21.65
CA ILE A 402 -10.96 -3.28 21.15
C ILE A 402 -11.34 -2.21 22.20
N ASP A 403 -12.41 -2.44 22.94
CA ASP A 403 -12.86 -1.56 24.02
C ASP A 403 -11.94 -1.60 25.24
N ALA A 404 -11.28 -2.73 25.50
CA ALA A 404 -10.21 -2.86 26.48
C ALA A 404 -8.91 -2.12 26.14
N VAL A 405 -8.69 -1.69 24.89
CA VAL A 405 -7.50 -0.88 24.55
C VAL A 405 -7.65 0.53 25.15
N PRO A 406 -6.62 1.11 25.82
CA PRO A 406 -6.73 2.44 26.40
C PRO A 406 -6.99 3.56 25.38
N SER A 407 -7.84 4.51 25.76
CA SER A 407 -8.03 5.76 25.02
C SER A 407 -6.75 6.61 24.97
N ASN A 408 -6.57 7.34 23.87
CA ASN A 408 -5.36 8.09 23.51
C ASN A 408 -4.09 7.22 23.45
N ASN A 409 -4.22 5.98 22.95
CA ASN A 409 -3.12 5.03 22.84
C ASN A 409 -1.91 5.60 22.06
N LYS A 410 -0.69 5.20 22.47
CA LYS A 410 0.59 5.64 21.89
C LYS A 410 1.53 4.49 21.46
N GLU A 411 1.30 3.28 21.96
CA GLU A 411 2.11 2.10 21.62
C GLU A 411 1.36 1.19 20.63
N VAL A 412 2.04 0.26 19.95
CA VAL A 412 1.36 -0.71 19.10
C VAL A 412 0.65 -1.74 19.96
N VAL A 413 -0.62 -2.00 19.63
CA VAL A 413 -1.47 -2.99 20.32
C VAL A 413 -1.89 -4.03 19.31
N PHE A 414 -1.61 -5.31 19.59
CA PHE A 414 -2.07 -6.40 18.75
C PHE A 414 -3.38 -6.97 19.29
N ILE A 415 -4.31 -7.29 18.40
CA ILE A 415 -5.53 -8.01 18.71
C ILE A 415 -5.59 -9.19 17.74
N LEU A 416 -5.58 -10.41 18.26
CA LEU A 416 -5.52 -11.63 17.46
C LEU A 416 -6.84 -12.36 17.55
N VAL A 417 -7.44 -12.64 16.41
CA VAL A 417 -8.77 -13.22 16.29
C VAL A 417 -8.64 -14.65 15.79
N ASN A 418 -9.06 -15.61 16.60
CA ASN A 418 -9.03 -17.02 16.22
C ASN A 418 -10.02 -17.32 15.07
N PRO A 419 -9.94 -18.49 14.42
CA PRO A 419 -10.97 -18.93 13.49
C PRO A 419 -12.37 -18.86 14.09
N GLY A 420 -13.37 -18.46 13.31
CA GLY A 420 -14.73 -18.22 13.79
C GLY A 420 -15.56 -17.35 12.87
N ILE A 421 -16.87 -17.33 13.10
CA ILE A 421 -17.83 -16.43 12.42
C ILE A 421 -18.34 -15.45 13.46
N TYR A 422 -17.75 -14.27 13.47
CA TYR A 422 -18.01 -13.18 14.38
C TYR A 422 -19.14 -12.34 13.79
N ASN A 423 -20.38 -12.68 14.14
CA ASN A 423 -21.55 -11.87 13.81
C ASN A 423 -21.60 -10.65 14.75
N GLU A 424 -20.73 -9.67 14.48
CA GLU A 424 -20.46 -8.53 15.35
C GLU A 424 -20.32 -7.24 14.54
N LYS A 425 -20.63 -6.10 15.17
CA LYS A 425 -20.63 -4.76 14.56
C LYS A 425 -19.44 -3.94 15.10
N ILE A 426 -18.24 -4.25 14.61
CA ILE A 426 -16.98 -3.83 15.24
C ILE A 426 -16.69 -2.32 15.06
N VAL A 427 -16.13 -1.68 16.09
CA VAL A 427 -15.75 -0.27 16.25
C VAL A 427 -14.39 -0.12 16.92
N VAL A 428 -13.29 0.01 16.15
CA VAL A 428 -11.98 0.48 16.65
C VAL A 428 -11.98 2.02 16.75
N PRO A 429 -12.06 2.63 17.94
CA PRO A 429 -12.30 4.07 18.08
C PRO A 429 -11.08 4.93 17.73
N ALA A 430 -11.31 6.22 17.44
CA ALA A 430 -10.31 7.08 16.79
C ALA A 430 -9.15 7.44 17.72
N ASP A 431 -9.47 7.54 19.01
CA ASP A 431 -8.56 7.70 20.13
C ASP A 431 -7.73 6.45 20.43
N LYS A 432 -7.92 5.33 19.71
CA LYS A 432 -7.16 4.08 19.89
C LYS A 432 -6.25 3.74 18.69
N PRO A 433 -5.37 4.67 18.23
CA PRO A 433 -4.48 4.42 17.10
C PRO A 433 -3.50 3.27 17.39
N PHE A 434 -2.78 2.83 16.35
CA PHE A 434 -1.77 1.75 16.39
C PHE A 434 -2.28 0.34 16.74
N ILE A 435 -3.59 0.09 16.69
CA ILE A 435 -4.15 -1.27 16.81
C ILE A 435 -3.85 -2.10 15.55
N THR A 436 -3.42 -3.35 15.72
CA THR A 436 -3.26 -4.33 14.64
C THR A 436 -4.21 -5.49 14.89
N LEU A 437 -5.29 -5.60 14.10
CA LEU A 437 -6.21 -6.74 14.14
C LEU A 437 -5.78 -7.80 13.12
N SER A 438 -5.46 -9.00 13.59
CA SER A 438 -5.10 -10.12 12.70
C SER A 438 -6.03 -11.31 12.92
N GLY A 439 -6.68 -11.76 11.86
CA GLY A 439 -7.15 -13.14 11.77
C GLY A 439 -5.98 -14.09 11.53
N SER A 440 -6.27 -15.39 11.55
CA SER A 440 -5.22 -16.42 11.39
C SER A 440 -5.01 -16.88 9.93
N LYS A 441 -6.06 -16.79 9.11
CA LYS A 441 -6.08 -16.86 7.63
C LYS A 441 -7.37 -16.17 7.17
N PRO A 442 -7.43 -15.56 5.97
CA PRO A 442 -8.63 -14.85 5.54
C PRO A 442 -9.87 -15.74 5.51
N ASN A 443 -9.80 -16.99 5.04
CA ASN A 443 -10.99 -17.85 5.04
C ASN A 443 -11.42 -18.34 6.44
N ASP A 444 -10.50 -18.36 7.41
CA ASP A 444 -10.72 -19.01 8.72
C ASP A 444 -11.44 -18.07 9.72
N THR A 445 -11.20 -16.77 9.62
CA THR A 445 -11.70 -15.74 10.54
C THR A 445 -12.63 -14.79 9.78
N VAL A 446 -13.94 -14.91 10.00
CA VAL A 446 -14.99 -14.18 9.26
C VAL A 446 -15.67 -13.19 10.20
N ILE A 447 -15.56 -11.89 9.96
CA ILE A 447 -16.39 -10.88 10.63
C ILE A 447 -17.59 -10.58 9.72
N THR A 448 -18.79 -10.95 10.13
CA THR A 448 -20.02 -10.93 9.32
C THR A 448 -21.11 -10.07 9.95
N GLY A 449 -22.02 -9.61 9.10
CA GLY A 449 -23.34 -9.10 9.47
C GLY A 449 -24.30 -9.42 8.32
N SER A 450 -25.53 -8.90 8.39
CA SER A 450 -26.55 -9.12 7.35
C SER A 450 -27.35 -7.88 6.97
N ASP A 451 -27.19 -6.74 7.65
CA ASP A 451 -28.15 -5.63 7.59
C ASP A 451 -27.99 -4.77 6.31
N SER A 452 -28.91 -3.82 6.09
CA SER A 452 -28.80 -2.70 5.13
C SER A 452 -29.69 -1.53 5.65
N GLY A 453 -29.54 -0.25 5.23
CA GLY A 453 -30.23 0.87 5.91
C GLY A 453 -30.02 2.41 5.65
N ASN A 454 -28.84 3.03 5.78
CA ASN A 454 -28.54 4.50 5.59
C ASN A 454 -27.16 4.93 5.00
N ILE A 455 -26.19 4.05 4.82
CA ILE A 455 -24.78 4.24 4.44
C ILE A 455 -23.62 4.12 5.41
N PHE A 456 -23.74 4.63 6.62
CA PHE A 456 -22.55 4.91 7.41
C PHE A 456 -22.42 3.91 8.52
N GLU A 457 -23.52 3.69 9.20
CA GLU A 457 -23.81 2.80 10.30
C GLU A 457 -23.54 1.30 10.05
N SER A 458 -22.72 0.96 9.05
CA SER A 458 -23.01 -0.18 8.21
C SER A 458 -22.19 -1.42 8.47
N ALA A 459 -22.02 -1.76 9.73
CA ALA A 459 -20.84 -1.45 10.51
C ALA A 459 -20.21 -2.70 11.07
N THR A 460 -20.37 -3.83 10.39
CA THR A 460 -19.80 -5.12 10.81
C THR A 460 -18.30 -5.01 11.24
N PHE A 461 -17.54 -4.00 10.78
CA PHE A 461 -16.16 -3.72 11.21
C PHE A 461 -15.58 -2.38 10.75
N THR A 462 -15.47 -1.47 11.71
CA THR A 462 -14.83 -0.15 11.71
C THR A 462 -13.38 -0.13 12.19
N VAL A 463 -12.56 0.66 11.51
CA VAL A 463 -11.31 1.23 12.02
C VAL A 463 -11.31 2.76 11.98
N LEU A 464 -11.64 3.45 13.08
CA LEU A 464 -11.36 4.89 13.23
C LEU A 464 -9.90 5.20 13.52
N ALA A 465 -9.23 4.25 14.18
CA ALA A 465 -7.86 4.33 14.66
C ALA A 465 -6.82 4.56 13.56
N SER A 466 -6.06 5.66 13.65
CA SER A 466 -4.89 5.90 12.80
C SER A 466 -3.78 4.87 13.02
N ASP A 467 -2.93 4.66 12.00
CA ASP A 467 -1.85 3.66 12.00
C ASP A 467 -2.32 2.21 12.28
N PHE A 468 -3.61 1.93 12.05
CA PHE A 468 -4.17 0.60 12.23
C PHE A 468 -3.66 -0.41 11.19
N VAL A 469 -3.58 -1.69 11.54
CA VAL A 469 -3.23 -2.74 10.55
C VAL A 469 -4.20 -3.92 10.60
N GLY A 470 -4.87 -4.22 9.49
CA GLY A 470 -5.78 -5.37 9.35
C GLY A 470 -5.14 -6.49 8.56
N ARG A 471 -5.14 -7.73 9.06
CA ARG A 471 -4.45 -8.84 8.38
C ARG A 471 -5.26 -10.13 8.43
N TYR A 472 -5.34 -10.83 7.30
CA TYR A 472 -5.89 -12.19 7.20
C TYR A 472 -7.27 -12.39 7.85
N LEU A 473 -8.14 -11.40 7.70
CA LEU A 473 -9.57 -11.50 8.01
C LEU A 473 -10.32 -11.77 6.69
N THR A 474 -11.34 -12.61 6.71
CA THR A 474 -12.54 -12.35 5.91
C THR A 474 -13.34 -11.34 6.69
N ILE A 475 -13.74 -10.32 5.99
CA ILE A 475 -14.64 -9.31 6.48
C ILE A 475 -15.75 -9.38 5.46
N GLN A 476 -16.96 -9.73 5.88
CA GLN A 476 -18.12 -9.87 5.00
C GLN A 476 -19.34 -9.11 5.55
N ASN A 477 -20.38 -8.97 4.74
CA ASN A 477 -21.76 -9.08 5.18
C ASN A 477 -22.56 -9.66 3.99
N THR A 478 -23.66 -10.34 4.30
CA THR A 478 -24.35 -11.26 3.41
C THR A 478 -25.69 -10.76 2.87
N TYR A 479 -26.03 -9.46 3.00
CA TYR A 479 -27.37 -8.93 2.68
C TYR A 479 -27.92 -9.36 1.29
N GLY A 480 -27.09 -9.37 0.24
CA GLY A 480 -27.52 -9.76 -1.11
C GLY A 480 -27.87 -8.56 -2.02
N PRO A 481 -28.34 -8.81 -3.26
CA PRO A 481 -28.62 -7.76 -4.24
C PRO A 481 -29.72 -6.76 -3.87
N GLY A 482 -29.82 -5.64 -4.58
CA GLY A 482 -30.96 -4.72 -4.54
C GLY A 482 -31.11 -3.81 -3.30
N ALA A 483 -30.36 -4.05 -2.22
CA ALA A 483 -30.03 -3.06 -1.19
C ALA A 483 -28.69 -3.44 -0.52
N LYS A 484 -28.22 -2.70 0.49
CA LYS A 484 -26.82 -2.26 0.42
C LYS A 484 -25.97 -2.07 1.68
N ALA A 485 -24.69 -2.48 1.73
CA ALA A 485 -24.02 -3.62 1.06
C ALA A 485 -22.52 -4.04 1.47
N VAL A 486 -21.61 -3.27 2.12
CA VAL A 486 -20.11 -3.50 2.26
C VAL A 486 -19.51 -4.83 2.75
N ALA A 487 -18.17 -4.90 2.91
CA ALA A 487 -17.59 -5.45 4.14
C ALA A 487 -16.30 -4.95 4.87
N LEU A 488 -15.85 -3.68 4.93
CA LEU A 488 -14.89 -3.22 6.01
C LEU A 488 -15.10 -1.72 6.35
N ARG A 489 -14.31 -1.07 7.23
CA ARG A 489 -14.06 0.39 7.37
C ARG A 489 -12.66 0.71 7.86
N VAL A 490 -12.06 1.80 7.37
CA VAL A 490 -10.66 2.23 7.66
C VAL A 490 -10.48 3.74 7.79
N SER A 491 -11.37 4.38 8.55
CA SER A 491 -11.26 5.78 8.96
C SER A 491 -9.85 6.28 9.27
N GLY A 492 -8.98 5.58 9.99
CA GLY A 492 -7.69 6.10 10.44
C GLY A 492 -6.60 6.30 9.37
N ASP A 493 -6.02 7.51 9.20
CA ASP A 493 -4.85 7.73 8.32
C ASP A 493 -3.67 6.86 8.77
N ARG A 494 -2.84 6.42 7.81
CA ARG A 494 -1.73 5.48 7.95
C ARG A 494 -2.14 4.03 8.23
N ALA A 495 -3.42 3.69 8.08
CA ALA A 495 -3.87 2.32 8.20
C ALA A 495 -3.50 1.44 6.99
N ALA A 496 -3.40 0.13 7.17
CA ALA A 496 -2.94 -0.80 6.14
C ALA A 496 -3.51 -2.22 6.26
N PHE A 497 -3.69 -2.92 5.13
CA PHE A 497 -4.42 -4.18 5.03
C PHE A 497 -3.64 -5.22 4.23
N PHE A 498 -3.53 -6.44 4.77
CA PHE A 498 -2.65 -7.46 4.22
C PHE A 498 -3.38 -8.80 4.10
N GLY A 499 -3.56 -9.26 2.87
CA GLY A 499 -4.20 -10.54 2.54
C GLY A 499 -5.62 -10.69 3.10
N CYS A 500 -6.34 -9.60 3.34
CA CYS A 500 -7.73 -9.67 3.77
C CYS A 500 -8.62 -10.11 2.61
N ARG A 501 -9.56 -11.01 2.90
CA ARG A 501 -10.77 -11.18 2.11
C ARG A 501 -11.78 -10.16 2.60
N ILE A 502 -12.42 -9.51 1.66
CA ILE A 502 -13.33 -8.42 1.93
C ILE A 502 -14.40 -8.65 0.87
N LEU A 503 -15.61 -8.96 1.31
CA LEU A 503 -16.64 -9.65 0.51
C LEU A 503 -18.02 -9.10 0.82
N SER A 504 -18.84 -8.89 -0.17
CA SER A 504 -20.27 -9.12 0.05
C SER A 504 -20.82 -9.61 -1.27
N TYR A 505 -22.07 -10.10 -1.30
CA TYR A 505 -22.76 -10.04 -2.60
C TYR A 505 -22.67 -8.64 -3.11
N GLN A 506 -22.88 -7.75 -2.14
CA GLN A 506 -22.70 -6.35 -2.25
C GLN A 506 -21.27 -5.89 -1.89
N ASP A 507 -21.09 -4.74 -1.27
CA ASP A 507 -19.92 -3.86 -1.22
C ASP A 507 -18.63 -4.27 -0.48
N THR A 508 -18.33 -5.52 -0.18
CA THR A 508 -16.89 -5.88 -0.16
C THR A 508 -15.90 -5.24 0.86
N LEU A 509 -15.39 -4.00 0.73
CA LEU A 509 -14.36 -3.36 1.58
C LEU A 509 -14.64 -1.88 1.75
N LEU A 510 -14.43 -1.33 2.96
CA LEU A 510 -14.11 0.09 3.06
C LEU A 510 -12.72 0.47 3.56
N ASP A 511 -12.11 1.49 2.93
CA ASP A 511 -10.76 2.00 3.21
C ASP A 511 -10.68 3.49 3.78
N ASP A 512 -11.63 4.40 3.56
CA ASP A 512 -11.81 5.76 4.19
C ASP A 512 -10.83 7.00 4.02
N THR A 513 -11.14 8.30 4.32
CA THR A 513 -10.10 9.40 4.45
C THR A 513 -8.81 8.87 5.10
N GLY A 514 -7.62 9.26 4.60
CA GLY A 514 -6.35 8.74 5.10
C GLY A 514 -5.16 8.82 4.15
N ARG A 515 -4.27 7.86 4.30
CA ARG A 515 -3.23 7.41 3.37
C ARG A 515 -3.10 5.95 3.75
N HIS A 516 -3.43 5.07 2.83
CA HIS A 516 -3.70 3.68 3.17
C HIS A 516 -3.03 2.72 2.22
N TYR A 517 -2.84 1.49 2.66
CA TYR A 517 -2.01 0.56 1.93
C TYR A 517 -2.57 -0.83 2.04
N TYR A 518 -2.91 -1.44 0.91
CA TYR A 518 -3.45 -2.80 0.88
C TYR A 518 -2.43 -3.67 0.16
N SER A 519 -2.44 -4.96 0.43
CA SER A 519 -1.55 -5.87 -0.27
C SER A 519 -2.16 -7.24 -0.37
N ASN A 520 -2.26 -7.75 -1.60
CA ASN A 520 -2.76 -9.09 -1.89
C ASN A 520 -4.18 -9.36 -1.31
N CYS A 521 -4.96 -8.31 -1.06
CA CYS A 521 -6.32 -8.43 -0.58
C CYS A 521 -7.20 -8.96 -1.71
N TYR A 522 -8.19 -9.77 -1.34
CA TYR A 522 -9.22 -10.28 -2.24
C TYR A 522 -10.50 -9.50 -1.98
N ILE A 523 -10.98 -8.80 -3.01
CA ILE A 523 -12.00 -7.76 -2.84
C ILE A 523 -13.12 -8.07 -3.85
N GLU A 524 -14.16 -8.76 -3.37
CA GLU A 524 -15.26 -9.32 -4.13
C GLU A 524 -16.62 -8.62 -3.99
N GLY A 525 -17.15 -8.18 -5.12
CA GLY A 525 -18.49 -7.62 -5.22
C GLY A 525 -18.90 -7.42 -6.69
N ALA A 526 -19.46 -6.24 -7.03
CA ALA A 526 -20.48 -6.03 -8.08
C ALA A 526 -21.27 -4.71 -7.91
N VAL A 527 -20.66 -3.52 -7.68
CA VAL A 527 -21.16 -2.11 -7.98
C VAL A 527 -20.01 -0.86 -7.99
N ASP A 528 -19.52 0.24 -7.20
CA ASP A 528 -19.22 0.94 -5.75
C ASP A 528 -18.98 0.37 -4.25
N PHE A 529 -18.11 -0.49 -3.61
CA PHE A 529 -16.98 -1.51 -3.63
C PHE A 529 -16.09 -1.22 -2.42
N ILE A 530 -15.58 -0.01 -2.57
CA ILE A 530 -14.36 0.62 -2.09
C ILE A 530 -14.47 2.07 -2.71
N PHE A 531 -13.94 3.27 -2.29
CA PHE A 531 -14.20 4.60 -2.99
C PHE A 531 -13.70 5.99 -2.41
N GLY A 532 -12.41 6.45 -2.27
CA GLY A 532 -12.07 7.83 -1.75
C GLY A 532 -10.76 8.34 -1.10
N ASN A 533 -10.87 9.21 -0.08
CA ASN A 533 -9.86 10.25 0.22
C ASN A 533 -8.62 9.78 0.97
N ALA A 534 -7.89 8.86 0.41
CA ALA A 534 -6.60 8.48 0.92
C ALA A 534 -5.66 8.21 -0.20
N ALA A 535 -4.41 8.38 0.17
CA ALA A 535 -3.36 8.12 -0.75
C ALA A 535 -3.25 6.62 -0.58
N SER A 536 -4.01 5.92 -1.39
CA SER A 536 -4.15 4.49 -1.25
C SER A 536 -3.32 3.75 -2.25
N LEU A 537 -2.80 2.63 -1.79
CA LEU A 537 -1.98 1.76 -2.59
C LEU A 537 -2.19 0.31 -2.18
N PHE A 538 -3.27 -0.27 -2.70
CA PHE A 538 -3.48 -1.68 -2.83
C PHE A 538 -2.58 -2.23 -3.94
N GLU A 539 -1.42 -2.72 -3.53
CA GLU A 539 -0.48 -3.43 -4.39
C GLU A 539 -0.97 -4.89 -4.56
N ARG A 540 -0.92 -5.42 -5.78
CA ARG A 540 -1.14 -6.85 -6.09
C ARG A 540 -2.45 -7.48 -5.58
N CYS A 541 -3.48 -6.68 -5.34
CA CYS A 541 -4.77 -7.19 -4.87
C CYS A 541 -5.53 -7.90 -6.00
N HIS A 542 -6.29 -8.94 -5.64
CA HIS A 542 -7.20 -9.63 -6.55
C HIS A 542 -8.62 -9.15 -6.28
N LEU A 543 -9.41 -8.95 -7.32
CA LEU A 543 -10.82 -8.63 -7.17
C LEU A 543 -11.68 -9.79 -7.62
N HIS A 544 -12.80 -10.07 -6.93
CA HIS A 544 -13.90 -10.89 -7.47
C HIS A 544 -15.28 -10.19 -7.57
N THR A 545 -16.25 -10.88 -8.16
CA THR A 545 -17.01 -10.27 -9.26
C THR A 545 -18.27 -11.06 -9.65
N LEU A 546 -19.43 -10.61 -9.19
CA LEU A 546 -20.57 -11.51 -8.94
C LEU A 546 -21.80 -11.47 -9.86
N SER A 547 -22.31 -10.31 -10.31
CA SER A 547 -23.78 -10.18 -10.53
C SER A 547 -24.36 -9.92 -11.94
N GLU A 548 -25.55 -9.30 -12.00
CA GLU A 548 -26.55 -9.26 -13.09
C GLU A 548 -27.61 -8.05 -13.00
N GLY A 549 -27.22 -6.80 -12.63
CA GLY A 549 -27.79 -5.42 -13.00
C GLY A 549 -27.10 -3.95 -13.50
N ASP A 550 -26.08 -3.44 -14.32
CA ASP A 550 -24.70 -3.59 -15.07
C ASP A 550 -23.28 -4.38 -14.68
N ALA A 551 -22.45 -4.72 -13.54
CA ALA A 551 -22.06 -4.52 -11.97
C ALA A 551 -21.37 -3.35 -11.13
N SER A 552 -21.64 -1.96 -11.05
CA SER A 552 -21.23 -0.46 -11.43
C SER A 552 -20.03 0.65 -11.28
N ILE A 553 -18.74 0.56 -10.94
CA ILE A 553 -17.64 1.23 -11.72
C ILE A 553 -16.61 1.88 -10.86
N THR A 554 -16.72 3.17 -10.58
CA THR A 554 -15.75 3.76 -9.66
C THR A 554 -16.18 5.08 -8.96
N ALA A 555 -16.46 5.10 -7.64
CA ALA A 555 -17.34 6.15 -7.11
C ALA A 555 -16.83 7.27 -6.20
N GLN A 556 -15.64 7.28 -5.60
CA GLN A 556 -15.34 8.36 -4.62
C GLN A 556 -15.57 9.82 -5.13
N ARG A 557 -15.65 10.96 -4.39
CA ARG A 557 -15.48 12.33 -5.01
C ARG A 557 -14.66 13.44 -4.29
N ARG A 558 -13.46 13.90 -4.77
CA ARG A 558 -12.73 15.24 -4.52
C ARG A 558 -13.80 16.36 -4.53
N GLU A 559 -13.42 17.64 -4.48
CA GLU A 559 -14.19 18.69 -5.13
C GLU A 559 -13.38 19.89 -5.68
N SER A 560 -12.10 20.19 -5.38
CA SER A 560 -11.35 21.36 -5.95
C SER A 560 -10.16 21.10 -6.86
N PRO A 561 -9.80 22.03 -7.73
CA PRO A 561 -8.21 21.87 -8.94
C PRO A 561 -6.84 21.50 -8.34
N SER A 562 -6.70 20.85 -7.16
CA SER A 562 -5.35 20.53 -6.61
C SER A 562 -5.12 19.46 -5.48
N GLU A 563 -5.97 18.48 -5.18
CA GLU A 563 -5.82 17.57 -4.00
C GLU A 563 -4.71 16.47 -3.99
N GLU A 564 -3.82 16.36 -2.98
CA GLU A 564 -2.72 15.34 -2.77
C GLU A 564 -3.01 13.81 -2.66
N THR A 565 -4.21 13.26 -2.43
CA THR A 565 -4.43 11.78 -2.32
C THR A 565 -5.17 11.17 -3.53
N GLY A 566 -5.02 9.87 -3.65
CA GLY A 566 -5.29 9.11 -4.85
C GLY A 566 -5.14 7.63 -4.55
N PHE A 567 -5.77 6.74 -5.29
CA PHE A 567 -5.41 5.32 -5.22
C PHE A 567 -4.27 4.99 -6.22
N THR A 568 -3.72 3.75 -6.30
CA THR A 568 -2.80 3.30 -7.40
C THR A 568 -2.68 1.74 -7.62
N PHE A 569 -3.66 0.96 -8.15
CA PHE A 569 -3.65 -0.54 -8.25
C PHE A 569 -2.46 -1.04 -9.10
N LEU A 570 -1.44 -1.58 -8.43
CA LEU A 570 -0.11 -1.86 -8.99
C LEU A 570 0.18 -3.37 -9.00
N GLY A 571 0.34 -3.97 -10.17
CA GLY A 571 0.60 -5.41 -10.33
C GLY A 571 -0.56 -6.30 -9.89
N CYS A 572 -1.79 -5.82 -9.99
CA CYS A 572 -2.98 -6.44 -9.42
C CYS A 572 -3.51 -7.58 -10.28
N LYS A 573 -4.60 -8.22 -9.82
CA LYS A 573 -5.40 -9.14 -10.62
C LYS A 573 -6.87 -8.86 -10.39
N ILE A 574 -7.66 -9.32 -11.33
CA ILE A 574 -9.08 -9.14 -11.47
C ILE A 574 -9.56 -10.50 -12.05
N THR A 575 -10.80 -10.95 -11.81
CA THR A 575 -11.41 -12.10 -12.55
C THR A 575 -12.90 -11.88 -12.78
N GLY A 576 -13.66 -12.87 -13.25
CA GLY A 576 -15.12 -12.85 -13.15
C GLY A 576 -15.92 -13.94 -13.85
N VAL A 577 -17.24 -13.87 -13.67
CA VAL A 577 -18.29 -14.74 -14.22
C VAL A 577 -18.88 -14.20 -15.53
N ARG A 578 -19.12 -12.88 -15.67
CA ARG A 578 -19.88 -12.29 -16.82
C ARG A 578 -19.42 -10.89 -17.31
N THR A 579 -20.28 -9.88 -17.17
CA THR A 579 -20.42 -8.68 -17.99
C THR A 579 -20.72 -7.32 -17.28
N ALA A 580 -20.26 -7.17 -16.04
CA ALA A 580 -20.44 -6.04 -15.14
C ALA A 580 -19.97 -4.65 -15.64
N VAL A 581 -20.57 -3.89 -16.55
CA VAL A 581 -20.05 -2.74 -17.38
C VAL A 581 -19.03 -1.68 -16.76
N LEU A 582 -18.40 -0.62 -17.37
CA LEU A 582 -17.35 0.27 -16.73
C LEU A 582 -17.65 1.53 -15.89
N GLY A 583 -18.81 2.10 -15.69
CA GLY A 583 -19.02 2.84 -14.42
C GLY A 583 -19.82 4.11 -14.39
N ARG A 584 -19.38 4.94 -13.45
CA ARG A 584 -19.87 6.30 -13.19
C ARG A 584 -19.13 7.01 -12.02
N PRO A 585 -18.73 8.30 -12.17
CA PRO A 585 -18.14 9.18 -11.16
C PRO A 585 -19.14 10.08 -10.42
N TRP A 586 -18.96 10.19 -9.13
CA TRP A 586 -19.81 10.96 -8.24
C TRP A 586 -19.43 12.46 -8.19
N GLY A 587 -18.25 12.84 -8.68
CA GLY A 587 -17.77 14.24 -8.74
C GLY A 587 -17.01 14.63 -10.04
N PRO A 588 -16.97 15.89 -10.49
CA PRO A 588 -16.03 16.39 -11.53
C PRO A 588 -14.59 16.85 -11.14
N TYR A 589 -13.44 16.20 -11.40
CA TYR A 589 -11.97 16.49 -11.05
C TYR A 589 -11.14 15.55 -10.13
N SER A 590 -10.71 14.37 -10.63
CA SER A 590 -10.56 13.12 -9.88
C SER A 590 -9.24 12.36 -10.01
N ARG A 591 -8.90 11.26 -9.27
CA ARG A 591 -7.48 10.94 -9.04
C ARG A 591 -6.80 9.59 -8.61
N VAL A 592 -6.11 8.86 -9.49
CA VAL A 592 -5.92 7.42 -9.36
C VAL A 592 -4.94 6.85 -10.39
N ILE A 593 -4.40 5.64 -10.19
CA ILE A 593 -3.53 4.91 -11.13
C ILE A 593 -3.82 3.39 -11.15
N PHE A 594 -3.65 2.69 -12.27
CA PHE A 594 -3.17 1.30 -12.25
C PHE A 594 -1.88 1.20 -13.01
N ALA A 595 -1.12 0.17 -12.65
CA ALA A 595 -0.07 -0.31 -13.50
C ALA A 595 0.02 -1.83 -13.52
N LEU A 596 0.47 -2.37 -14.66
CA LEU A 596 1.18 -3.66 -14.76
C LEU A 596 0.42 -4.89 -14.20
N THR A 597 -0.91 -4.85 -14.23
CA THR A 597 -1.83 -5.88 -13.78
C THR A 597 -2.05 -6.90 -14.93
N TYR A 598 -1.70 -8.20 -14.77
CA TYR A 598 -2.20 -9.26 -15.69
C TYR A 598 -3.69 -9.23 -15.59
N MET A 599 -4.48 -9.25 -16.74
CA MET A 599 -7.16 -8.39 -17.46
C MET A 599 -8.31 -9.34 -18.22
N SER A 600 -8.64 -10.64 -17.99
CA SER A 600 -9.33 -11.65 -18.84
C SER A 600 -10.86 -11.45 -19.02
N ASN A 601 -11.74 -12.46 -19.02
CA ASN A 601 -13.01 -12.43 -19.78
C ASN A 601 -14.19 -11.57 -19.30
N VAL A 602 -14.04 -10.44 -18.59
CA VAL A 602 -15.21 -9.77 -18.01
C VAL A 602 -15.65 -8.38 -18.53
N ILE A 603 -14.83 -7.47 -19.11
CA ILE A 603 -15.06 -6.04 -19.48
C ILE A 603 -15.59 -5.71 -20.91
N LEU A 604 -16.44 -4.70 -21.05
CA LEU A 604 -16.66 -3.94 -22.27
C LEU A 604 -15.83 -2.65 -22.34
N PRO A 605 -15.34 -2.09 -23.47
CA PRO A 605 -14.65 -0.79 -23.45
C PRO A 605 -15.47 0.44 -23.07
N GLN A 606 -16.11 0.46 -21.91
CA GLN A 606 -17.27 1.31 -21.71
C GLN A 606 -17.70 1.58 -20.27
N GLY A 607 -17.84 2.77 -19.71
CA GLY A 607 -17.78 4.14 -20.25
C GLY A 607 -16.67 4.98 -19.64
N TRP A 608 -16.63 6.27 -19.90
CA TRP A 608 -16.48 7.22 -18.79
C TRP A 608 -17.56 8.19 -19.19
N ASP A 609 -18.81 7.76 -19.11
CA ASP A 609 -19.46 7.29 -17.90
C ASP A 609 -19.16 8.31 -16.79
N ASP A 610 -20.26 8.82 -16.27
CA ASP A 610 -20.40 10.22 -15.97
C ASP A 610 -21.29 10.47 -14.71
N TRP A 611 -22.61 10.26 -14.80
CA TRP A 611 -23.79 10.12 -13.86
C TRP A 611 -25.40 9.98 -14.32
N GLY A 612 -26.32 10.34 -15.34
CA GLY A 612 -26.78 10.87 -16.77
C GLY A 612 -26.91 12.34 -17.47
N ASP A 613 -25.90 13.24 -17.61
CA ASP A 613 -25.53 14.73 -17.81
C ASP A 613 -24.01 14.84 -18.12
N SER A 614 -23.43 16.04 -18.16
CA SER A 614 -22.96 16.46 -19.44
C SER A 614 -21.82 17.46 -19.64
N SER A 615 -21.55 18.60 -18.99
CA SER A 615 -20.30 19.33 -19.37
C SER A 615 -18.92 18.65 -19.11
N LYS A 616 -18.78 17.54 -18.36
CA LYS A 616 -17.51 16.88 -17.91
C LYS A 616 -16.55 16.27 -18.98
N GLN A 617 -15.88 16.94 -19.95
CA GLN A 617 -14.98 16.21 -20.93
C GLN A 617 -13.51 16.70 -21.28
N SER A 618 -12.59 17.08 -20.35
CA SER A 618 -11.26 17.74 -20.64
C SER A 618 -9.97 17.65 -19.71
N THR A 619 -9.81 18.38 -18.56
CA THR A 619 -8.65 18.56 -17.59
C THR A 619 -8.41 17.39 -16.69
N VAL A 620 -9.31 16.45 -16.81
CA VAL A 620 -9.29 15.15 -16.23
C VAL A 620 -7.99 14.50 -16.11
N PHE A 621 -7.97 13.46 -15.30
CA PHE A 621 -6.72 12.80 -15.14
C PHE A 621 -6.72 11.28 -15.29
N TYR A 622 -7.70 10.66 -15.99
CA TYR A 622 -7.87 9.20 -16.00
C TYR A 622 -7.54 8.30 -17.22
N ARG A 623 -6.83 7.20 -16.97
CA ARG A 623 -5.78 6.77 -17.90
C ARG A 623 -5.20 5.44 -17.48
N GLU A 624 -4.60 4.56 -18.29
CA GLU A 624 -4.25 3.22 -17.75
C GLU A 624 -2.89 2.57 -18.27
N TYR A 625 -2.03 1.85 -17.47
CA TYR A 625 -0.58 1.54 -17.79
C TYR A 625 -0.17 0.06 -18.02
N LYS A 626 0.31 -0.28 -19.22
CA LYS A 626 1.12 -1.49 -19.53
C LYS A 626 0.58 -2.90 -19.12
N CYS A 627 -0.71 -3.08 -18.92
CA CYS A 627 -1.37 -4.37 -18.65
C CYS A 627 -1.47 -5.28 -19.89
N TYR A 628 -1.92 -6.53 -19.73
CA TYR A 628 -1.60 -7.57 -20.72
C TYR A 628 -2.46 -8.86 -20.63
N GLY A 629 -2.91 -9.35 -21.79
CA GLY A 629 -3.83 -10.49 -21.97
C GLY A 629 -4.95 -10.20 -23.01
N PRO A 630 -6.07 -10.95 -23.06
CA PRO A 630 -6.83 -11.21 -24.31
C PRO A 630 -7.72 -10.08 -24.89
N GLY A 631 -7.39 -8.86 -24.51
CA GLY A 631 -8.14 -7.63 -24.70
C GLY A 631 -7.29 -6.43 -24.40
N ALA A 632 -5.96 -6.60 -24.29
CA ALA A 632 -4.93 -5.62 -23.94
C ALA A 632 -4.72 -4.57 -25.02
N ASN A 633 -5.85 -4.14 -25.52
CA ASN A 633 -6.15 -3.84 -26.85
C ASN A 633 -6.86 -2.51 -26.89
N ASN A 634 -6.55 -1.83 -27.97
CA ASN A 634 -6.03 -0.50 -27.82
C ASN A 634 -6.79 0.50 -28.73
N ARG A 635 -7.80 0.09 -29.52
CA ARG A 635 -8.59 0.97 -30.43
C ARG A 635 -9.84 1.69 -29.84
N LYS A 636 -10.56 1.07 -28.93
CA LYS A 636 -12.03 1.10 -28.92
C LYS A 636 -12.72 1.54 -27.65
N ARG A 637 -12.03 2.37 -26.91
CA ARG A 637 -12.37 2.95 -25.62
C ARG A 637 -12.79 4.40 -26.01
N VAL A 638 -13.28 5.24 -25.09
CA VAL A 638 -13.99 6.48 -25.48
C VAL A 638 -13.02 7.60 -26.01
N GLU A 639 -13.21 8.94 -26.07
CA GLU A 639 -12.52 10.09 -26.78
C GLU A 639 -11.52 11.30 -26.30
N TRP A 640 -10.54 11.29 -25.35
CA TRP A 640 -9.75 12.38 -24.65
C TRP A 640 -8.33 11.90 -24.39
N SER A 641 -8.30 10.80 -23.62
CA SER A 641 -7.21 10.39 -22.78
C SER A 641 -6.00 9.87 -23.52
N GLN A 642 -5.13 9.34 -22.70
CA GLN A 642 -3.80 8.91 -22.93
C GLN A 642 -3.52 7.91 -21.77
N GLN A 643 -2.33 7.33 -21.66
CA GLN A 643 -1.97 6.10 -20.93
C GLN A 643 -0.54 6.34 -20.40
N LEU A 644 0.44 5.41 -20.24
CA LEU A 644 1.82 5.88 -19.88
C LEU A 644 3.05 5.59 -20.71
N THR A 645 3.92 6.61 -20.69
CA THR A 645 5.36 6.42 -20.72
C THR A 645 5.84 6.21 -19.30
N ALA A 646 6.96 5.51 -19.19
CA ALA A 646 7.67 5.34 -17.94
C ALA A 646 7.94 6.65 -17.15
N LYS A 647 8.01 7.84 -17.80
CA LYS A 647 8.46 9.08 -17.15
C LYS A 647 7.43 9.70 -16.22
N GLU A 648 6.14 9.76 -16.58
CA GLU A 648 5.13 10.25 -15.63
C GLU A 648 4.80 9.16 -14.59
N VAL A 649 4.77 7.86 -14.98
CA VAL A 649 4.27 6.77 -14.11
C VAL A 649 5.21 6.49 -12.94
N LYS A 650 6.45 6.96 -13.07
CA LYS A 650 7.54 6.76 -12.13
C LYS A 650 7.18 7.11 -10.68
N ILE A 651 6.39 8.16 -10.45
CA ILE A 651 5.98 8.56 -9.08
C ILE A 651 4.70 7.84 -8.62
N PHE A 652 4.18 6.93 -9.45
CA PHE A 652 2.94 6.17 -9.25
C PHE A 652 3.21 4.68 -9.03
N LEU A 653 4.23 4.12 -9.68
CA LEU A 653 4.78 2.79 -9.37
C LEU A 653 5.46 2.73 -7.98
N THR A 654 5.13 3.61 -7.02
CA THR A 654 5.84 3.73 -5.74
C THR A 654 4.95 4.05 -4.56
N LYS A 655 5.30 3.44 -3.42
CA LYS A 655 4.77 3.75 -2.07
C LYS A 655 5.04 5.20 -1.63
N ASN A 656 5.95 5.94 -2.27
CA ASN A 656 6.32 7.32 -1.92
C ASN A 656 5.12 8.27 -1.95
N MET A 657 4.25 8.08 -2.93
CA MET A 657 3.14 8.97 -3.25
C MET A 657 2.04 9.02 -2.19
N ILE A 658 2.03 8.03 -1.30
CA ILE A 658 1.13 7.98 -0.17
C ILE A 658 1.84 8.42 1.13
N GLY A 659 3.02 9.00 1.00
CA GLY A 659 3.99 9.16 2.08
C GLY A 659 4.56 7.83 2.58
N GLY A 660 4.29 6.71 1.91
CA GLY A 660 4.35 5.36 2.47
C GLY A 660 5.72 4.87 2.93
N LYS A 661 6.83 5.37 2.36
CA LYS A 661 8.18 5.11 2.91
C LYS A 661 8.35 5.62 4.34
N SER A 662 7.56 6.62 4.76
CA SER A 662 7.55 7.11 6.16
C SER A 662 6.78 6.18 7.09
N TRP A 663 5.59 5.69 6.69
CA TRP A 663 4.62 5.11 7.63
C TRP A 663 4.09 3.71 7.32
N ILE A 664 4.23 3.12 6.12
CA ILE A 664 3.71 1.76 5.87
C ILE A 664 4.49 0.79 6.75
N ARG A 665 3.83 0.34 7.81
CA ARG A 665 4.33 -0.68 8.73
C ARG A 665 3.98 -2.03 8.13
N SER A 666 4.92 -2.65 7.42
CA SER A 666 4.96 -4.12 7.39
C SER A 666 5.19 -4.61 8.83
N THR A 667 6.15 -3.98 9.51
CA THR A 667 6.35 -4.01 10.97
C THR A 667 6.46 -2.58 11.55
N PRO A 668 6.26 -2.39 12.87
CA PRO A 668 6.34 -1.08 13.51
C PRO A 668 7.68 -0.35 13.31
N LYS A 669 7.62 0.97 13.06
CA LYS A 669 8.75 1.88 13.31
C LYS A 669 8.65 2.44 14.72
N GLN A 670 9.77 2.47 15.42
CA GLN A 670 9.86 2.98 16.80
C GLN A 670 9.77 4.51 16.92
N ILE A 671 9.51 4.91 18.16
CA ILE A 671 9.97 6.12 18.85
C ILE A 671 11.39 6.54 18.41
N SER A 672 11.66 7.84 18.47
CA SER A 672 12.96 8.47 18.17
C SER A 672 14.10 7.99 19.10
N PRO A 673 15.27 7.61 18.57
CA PRO A 673 16.42 7.22 19.37
C PRO A 673 17.20 8.45 19.88
N LEU A 674 16.83 8.94 21.08
CA LEU A 674 17.67 9.88 21.85
C LEU A 674 17.68 9.59 23.38
N ILE A 675 17.34 8.37 23.79
CA ILE A 675 17.52 7.89 25.18
C ILE A 675 18.09 6.46 25.17
N LEU A 676 19.35 6.31 24.75
CA LEU A 676 20.30 5.36 25.36
C LEU A 676 21.76 5.64 24.92
N TYR A 677 22.43 6.56 25.60
CA TYR A 677 23.90 6.61 25.67
C TYR A 677 24.39 6.84 27.11
N LYS A 678 23.59 6.32 28.07
CA LYS A 678 23.97 6.07 29.47
C LYS A 678 23.88 4.55 29.70
N THR A 679 24.54 4.08 30.77
CA THR A 679 24.60 2.68 31.24
C THR A 679 25.31 1.66 30.32
N THR A 680 26.43 2.02 29.70
CA THR A 680 27.54 1.07 29.42
C THR A 680 28.93 1.72 29.46
N LEU A 681 29.16 2.64 30.40
CA LEU A 681 30.52 3.09 30.76
C LEU A 681 30.55 3.59 32.21
N SER A 682 30.50 2.64 33.15
CA SER A 682 30.54 2.92 34.60
C SER A 682 31.46 1.93 35.35
N THR A 683 32.23 1.15 34.61
CA THR A 683 33.12 0.10 35.10
C THR A 683 34.31 -0.03 34.13
N ILE A 684 35.20 0.97 34.21
CA ILE A 684 36.66 0.93 33.99
C ILE A 684 37.13 2.39 34.17
N ILE A 685 37.33 2.78 35.43
CA ILE A 685 38.26 3.85 35.83
C ILE A 685 39.15 3.21 36.88
N CYS A 686 40.26 2.62 36.44
CA CYS A 686 41.40 2.30 37.28
C CYS A 686 42.64 2.08 36.39
N SER A 687 43.81 2.24 36.99
CA SER A 687 45.16 1.99 36.46
C SER A 687 45.77 3.02 35.48
N LEU A 688 47.00 3.40 35.85
CA LEU A 688 48.15 3.79 35.02
C LEU A 688 48.29 5.24 34.51
N GLN A 689 49.12 5.95 35.28
CA GLN A 689 49.72 7.27 35.10
C GLN A 689 50.80 7.33 33.98
N THR A 690 51.15 8.55 33.55
CA THR A 690 52.52 9.02 33.15
C THR A 690 53.23 8.36 31.93
N SER A 691 54.15 9.01 31.19
CA SER A 691 54.58 10.43 31.10
C SER A 691 55.42 10.65 29.81
N HIS A 692 55.71 11.92 29.47
CA HIS A 692 56.57 12.38 28.34
C HIS A 692 56.03 12.07 26.93
N LEU A 693 56.46 12.72 25.84
CA LEU A 693 57.63 13.60 25.64
C LEU A 693 57.29 14.88 24.84
N THR A 694 57.97 15.98 25.15
CA THR A 694 57.81 17.30 24.50
C THR A 694 59.00 17.67 23.60
N THR A 695 58.87 17.60 22.27
CA THR A 695 59.85 18.21 21.32
C THR A 695 59.34 18.32 19.87
N PHE A 696 58.33 19.17 19.57
CA PHE A 696 58.09 19.63 18.18
C PHE A 696 57.27 20.94 18.04
N LEU A 697 57.40 21.89 18.97
CA LEU A 697 56.43 23.00 19.14
C LEU A 697 57.02 24.43 19.02
N HIS A 698 58.13 24.60 18.29
CA HIS A 698 58.83 25.90 18.15
C HIS A 698 59.13 26.34 16.70
N LEU A 699 58.45 25.78 15.69
CA LEU A 699 58.62 26.19 14.28
C LEU A 699 57.35 26.63 13.53
N LEU A 700 56.18 26.65 14.18
CA LEU A 700 54.88 26.91 13.50
C LEU A 700 54.15 28.21 13.88
N HIS A 701 54.59 28.94 14.90
CA HIS A 701 53.86 30.10 15.43
C HIS A 701 53.57 31.20 14.38
N PRO A 702 54.53 31.70 13.59
CA PRO A 702 54.30 32.85 12.70
C PRO A 702 53.42 32.55 11.47
N ILE A 703 53.04 31.29 11.23
CA ILE A 703 52.14 30.90 10.13
C ILE A 703 50.67 30.96 10.58
N LEU A 704 50.40 30.67 11.85
CA LEU A 704 49.03 30.63 12.39
C LEU A 704 48.40 32.02 12.48
N ASP A 705 49.18 33.03 12.89
CA ASP A 705 48.68 34.40 13.08
C ASP A 705 48.25 35.06 11.77
N LEU A 706 48.95 34.78 10.65
CA LEU A 706 48.58 35.29 9.32
C LEU A 706 47.27 34.68 8.80
N ILE A 707 47.01 33.40 9.12
CA ILE A 707 45.79 32.69 8.73
C ILE A 707 44.59 33.20 9.53
N ALA A 708 44.77 33.47 10.84
CA ALA A 708 43.72 34.03 11.69
C ALA A 708 43.17 35.37 11.14
N ILE A 709 44.04 36.24 10.64
CA ILE A 709 43.67 37.56 10.09
C ILE A 709 42.80 37.42 8.83
N LEU A 710 43.14 36.51 7.91
CA LEU A 710 42.32 36.25 6.71
C LEU A 710 40.94 35.64 7.05
N CYS A 711 40.88 34.77 8.06
CA CYS A 711 39.63 34.19 8.53
C CYS A 711 38.69 35.23 9.16
N PHE A 712 39.21 36.23 9.89
CA PHE A 712 38.38 37.29 10.47
C PHE A 712 37.75 38.21 9.41
N ALA A 713 38.51 38.61 8.39
CA ALA A 713 38.01 39.47 7.31
C ALA A 713 36.88 38.80 6.50
N THR A 714 37.02 37.50 6.23
CA THR A 714 36.02 36.72 5.48
C THR A 714 34.76 36.43 6.33
N MET A 715 34.92 36.15 7.63
CA MET A 715 33.79 36.01 8.56
C MET A 715 32.94 37.29 8.66
N ALA A 716 33.56 38.46 8.75
CA ALA A 716 32.84 39.73 8.86
C ALA A 716 31.96 40.02 7.63
N ALA A 717 32.49 39.80 6.43
CA ALA A 717 31.75 39.96 5.19
C ALA A 717 30.56 38.98 5.07
N PHE A 718 30.73 37.73 5.53
CA PHE A 718 29.67 36.73 5.53
C PHE A 718 28.53 37.09 6.51
N ILE A 719 28.86 37.55 7.72
CA ILE A 719 27.87 38.00 8.71
C ILE A 719 27.05 39.18 8.18
N PHE A 720 27.69 40.15 7.50
CA PHE A 720 27.00 41.29 6.87
C PHE A 720 26.00 40.84 5.78
N TYR A 721 26.38 39.89 4.93
CA TYR A 721 25.48 39.33 3.92
C TYR A 721 24.31 38.54 4.52
N VAL A 722 24.56 37.74 5.57
CA VAL A 722 23.52 36.94 6.23
C VAL A 722 22.51 37.82 7.01
N THR A 723 22.98 38.90 7.66
CA THR A 723 22.10 39.86 8.33
C THR A 723 21.23 40.65 7.33
N LEU A 724 21.80 41.08 6.21
CA LEU A 724 21.03 41.74 5.14
C LEU A 724 19.96 40.80 4.52
N PHE A 725 20.32 39.53 4.27
CA PHE A 725 19.40 38.55 3.70
C PHE A 725 18.30 38.12 4.67
N THR A 726 18.58 38.04 5.97
CA THR A 726 17.56 37.75 7.00
C THR A 726 16.61 38.92 7.25
N LEU A 727 17.07 40.17 7.08
CA LEU A 727 16.18 41.34 7.11
C LEU A 727 15.17 41.31 5.95
N MET A 728 15.62 41.02 4.71
CA MET A 728 14.73 40.91 3.55
C MET A 728 13.78 39.70 3.61
N ALA A 729 14.17 38.62 4.31
CA ALA A 729 13.31 37.45 4.50
C ALA A 729 12.16 37.64 5.51
N SER A 730 12.10 38.77 6.21
CA SER A 730 11.13 39.00 7.30
C SER A 730 9.71 39.38 6.85
N THR A 731 9.52 39.81 5.59
CA THR A 731 8.24 40.38 5.09
C THR A 731 7.35 39.39 4.32
N SER A 732 7.73 38.11 4.21
CA SER A 732 7.01 37.11 3.38
C SER A 732 6.65 35.80 4.12
N ARG A 733 6.37 35.89 5.42
CA ARG A 733 5.82 34.76 6.22
C ARG A 733 4.62 35.14 7.09
N ALA A 734 3.54 35.51 6.44
CA ALA A 734 2.20 35.13 6.91
C ALA A 734 1.75 33.84 6.18
N ASP A 735 0.75 33.15 6.72
CA ASP A 735 -0.03 32.08 6.08
C ASP A 735 0.74 30.89 5.47
N ALA A 736 1.55 30.24 6.31
CA ALA A 736 1.85 28.81 6.19
C ALA A 736 1.76 28.09 7.56
N ALA A 737 0.79 28.49 8.40
CA ALA A 737 0.55 27.89 9.71
C ALA A 737 0.03 26.44 9.57
N GLN A 738 0.94 25.47 9.56
CA GLN A 738 0.62 24.04 9.47
C GLN A 738 0.02 23.51 10.78
N THR A 739 -1.20 23.95 11.11
CA THR A 739 -1.90 23.57 12.34
C THR A 739 -2.20 22.08 12.36
N SER A 740 -1.50 21.34 13.23
CA SER A 740 -1.83 19.95 13.59
C SER A 740 -3.03 19.87 14.55
N ALA A 741 -4.05 20.68 14.28
CA ALA A 741 -5.31 20.73 15.00
C ALA A 741 -6.09 19.42 14.81
N ALA A 742 -6.82 19.02 15.84
CA ALA A 742 -7.70 17.87 15.80
C ALA A 742 -9.02 18.24 15.10
N ALA A 743 -9.59 17.30 14.35
CA ALA A 743 -10.90 17.49 13.71
C ALA A 743 -12.05 17.46 14.70
N LEU A 744 -13.11 18.23 14.45
CA LEU A 744 -14.33 18.16 15.23
C LEU A 744 -15.06 16.85 14.92
N LEU A 745 -15.23 15.98 15.91
CA LEU A 745 -16.07 14.78 15.78
C LEU A 745 -17.50 15.10 16.20
N LEU A 746 -18.45 14.95 15.27
CA LEU A 746 -19.88 14.78 15.53
C LEU A 746 -20.22 13.30 15.32
N ARG A 747 -21.25 12.78 15.98
CA ARG A 747 -21.77 11.43 15.80
C ARG A 747 -23.23 11.46 15.41
N VAL A 748 -23.67 10.49 14.64
CA VAL A 748 -25.09 10.30 14.33
C VAL A 748 -25.42 8.84 14.55
N ASP A 749 -26.54 8.54 15.19
CA ASP A 749 -26.93 7.17 15.51
C ASP A 749 -28.44 7.17 15.71
N GLN A 750 -29.18 6.47 14.86
CA GLN A 750 -30.65 6.47 14.92
C GLN A 750 -31.22 5.89 16.21
N SER A 751 -30.41 5.24 17.03
CA SER A 751 -30.83 4.69 18.32
C SER A 751 -30.59 5.65 19.50
N GLY A 752 -30.44 6.95 19.22
CA GLY A 752 -30.30 8.04 20.20
C GLY A 752 -28.94 8.08 20.92
N LYS A 753 -27.93 7.35 20.41
CA LYS A 753 -26.60 7.21 21.03
C LYS A 753 -25.50 8.08 20.40
N GLY A 754 -25.88 8.89 19.41
CA GLY A 754 -25.02 9.83 18.71
C GLY A 754 -25.06 11.22 19.35
N ASP A 755 -24.45 12.19 18.67
CA ASP A 755 -24.71 13.62 18.95
C ASP A 755 -25.99 14.09 18.20
N TYR A 756 -26.47 13.32 17.20
CA TYR A 756 -27.71 13.51 16.44
C TYR A 756 -28.35 12.15 16.08
N GLU A 757 -29.64 12.13 15.73
CA GLU A 757 -30.36 10.94 15.23
C GLU A 757 -30.56 10.94 13.70
N LYS A 758 -30.14 12.02 13.03
CA LYS A 758 -30.30 12.31 11.60
C LYS A 758 -29.02 12.86 10.99
N ILE A 759 -28.72 12.48 9.76
CA ILE A 759 -27.52 12.98 9.08
C ILE A 759 -27.70 14.44 8.70
N GLN A 760 -28.92 14.81 8.26
CA GLN A 760 -29.17 16.18 7.87
C GLN A 760 -28.97 17.12 9.06
N ASP A 761 -29.55 16.80 10.22
CA ASP A 761 -29.38 17.55 11.47
C ASP A 761 -27.89 17.74 11.85
N ALA A 762 -27.05 16.73 11.63
CA ALA A 762 -25.62 16.80 11.92
C ALA A 762 -24.82 17.65 10.90
N ILE A 763 -25.23 17.67 9.62
CA ILE A 763 -24.73 18.61 8.61
C ILE A 763 -25.20 20.03 8.94
N ASP A 764 -26.42 20.17 9.43
CA ASP A 764 -27.06 21.44 9.73
C ASP A 764 -26.44 22.09 10.97
N ALA A 765 -26.01 21.28 11.95
CA ALA A 765 -25.18 21.71 13.08
C ALA A 765 -23.76 22.16 12.71
N VAL A 766 -23.26 21.91 11.50
CA VAL A 766 -21.96 22.45 11.07
C VAL A 766 -22.09 23.95 10.76
N PRO A 767 -21.25 24.82 11.33
CA PRO A 767 -21.30 26.25 11.05
C PRO A 767 -21.10 26.59 9.58
N SER A 768 -21.86 27.57 9.07
CA SER A 768 -21.61 28.20 7.78
C SER A 768 -20.21 28.80 7.71
N ASN A 769 -19.61 28.73 6.52
CA ASN A 769 -18.21 29.07 6.22
C ASN A 769 -17.19 28.30 7.08
N ASN A 770 -17.50 27.04 7.45
CA ASN A 770 -16.62 26.18 8.23
C ASN A 770 -15.19 26.11 7.65
N LYS A 771 -14.18 26.30 8.51
CA LYS A 771 -12.75 26.24 8.15
C LYS A 771 -12.01 25.08 8.83
N GLU A 772 -12.69 24.32 9.68
CA GLU A 772 -12.13 23.18 10.39
C GLU A 772 -12.52 21.86 9.71
N VAL A 773 -11.69 20.83 9.83
CA VAL A 773 -12.16 19.49 9.48
C VAL A 773 -13.22 19.06 10.49
N VAL A 774 -14.48 19.12 10.08
CA VAL A 774 -15.59 18.48 10.80
C VAL A 774 -15.69 17.04 10.32
N PHE A 775 -16.18 16.17 11.18
CA PHE A 775 -16.14 14.74 10.96
C PHE A 775 -17.39 14.12 11.56
N ILE A 776 -18.31 13.66 10.73
CA ILE A 776 -19.64 13.25 11.19
C ILE A 776 -19.72 11.74 11.16
N LEU A 777 -19.39 11.09 12.29
CA LEU A 777 -19.41 9.66 12.55
C LEU A 777 -20.84 9.12 12.72
N VAL A 778 -21.47 8.68 11.65
CA VAL A 778 -22.81 8.09 11.66
C VAL A 778 -22.71 6.54 11.92
N ASN A 779 -23.62 5.94 12.70
CA ASN A 779 -23.41 4.70 13.51
C ASN A 779 -24.67 3.75 13.70
N PRO A 780 -24.59 2.39 13.59
CA PRO A 780 -25.65 1.34 13.40
C PRO A 780 -27.19 1.56 13.09
N GLY A 781 -27.71 1.47 11.81
CA GLY A 781 -29.18 1.62 11.47
C GLY A 781 -29.71 1.71 9.98
N ILE A 782 -30.92 2.29 9.77
CA ILE A 782 -31.65 2.62 8.51
C ILE A 782 -32.27 4.04 8.44
N TYR A 783 -31.71 4.99 7.66
CA TYR A 783 -32.28 6.33 7.39
C TYR A 783 -32.67 6.48 5.91
N ASN A 784 -33.97 6.55 5.71
CA ASN A 784 -34.64 7.11 4.55
C ASN A 784 -34.59 8.65 4.65
N GLU A 785 -33.47 9.25 4.25
CA GLU A 785 -33.21 10.69 4.33
C GLU A 785 -32.76 11.24 2.97
N LYS A 786 -33.32 12.39 2.59
CA LYS A 786 -32.86 13.18 1.45
C LYS A 786 -31.82 14.18 1.92
N ILE A 787 -30.54 13.81 1.81
CA ILE A 787 -29.44 14.62 2.33
C ILE A 787 -29.11 15.76 1.39
N VAL A 788 -28.83 16.95 1.93
CA VAL A 788 -28.21 18.05 1.20
C VAL A 788 -27.04 18.55 2.03
N VAL A 789 -25.86 18.70 1.41
CA VAL A 789 -24.74 19.42 2.05
C VAL A 789 -24.54 20.77 1.37
N PRO A 790 -24.88 21.87 2.04
CA PRO A 790 -24.76 23.23 1.52
C PRO A 790 -23.33 23.62 1.11
N ALA A 791 -23.22 24.48 0.09
CA ALA A 791 -21.94 24.93 -0.48
C ALA A 791 -21.06 25.69 0.51
N ASP A 792 -21.69 26.43 1.42
CA ASP A 792 -21.08 27.20 2.50
C ASP A 792 -20.62 26.34 3.68
N LYS A 793 -20.78 25.01 3.65
CA LYS A 793 -20.32 24.11 4.72
C LYS A 793 -19.12 23.24 4.32
N PRO A 794 -17.95 23.86 4.03
CA PRO A 794 -16.79 23.11 3.64
C PRO A 794 -16.24 22.19 4.73
N PHE A 795 -15.30 21.30 4.38
CA PHE A 795 -14.48 20.46 5.26
C PHE A 795 -15.22 19.35 6.01
N ILE A 796 -16.53 19.17 5.81
CA ILE A 796 -17.33 18.11 6.43
C ILE A 796 -16.91 16.73 5.93
N THR A 797 -16.15 16.00 6.74
CA THR A 797 -15.86 14.58 6.57
C THR A 797 -17.01 13.73 7.13
N LEU A 798 -18.14 13.64 6.42
CA LEU A 798 -19.23 12.71 6.76
C LEU A 798 -18.64 11.26 6.81
N SER A 799 -18.90 10.41 7.80
CA SER A 799 -18.10 9.18 8.05
C SER A 799 -18.86 8.10 8.85
N GLY A 800 -18.60 6.80 8.77
CA GLY A 800 -19.49 5.82 9.41
C GLY A 800 -19.00 4.40 9.50
N SER A 801 -19.45 3.59 10.43
CA SER A 801 -18.85 2.33 10.87
C SER A 801 -18.67 1.13 9.89
N LYS A 802 -19.36 1.06 8.75
CA LYS A 802 -18.89 0.47 7.47
C LYS A 802 -19.89 0.99 6.40
N PRO A 803 -19.99 0.42 5.19
CA PRO A 803 -21.15 0.55 4.26
C PRO A 803 -22.08 -0.67 3.95
N ASN A 804 -22.16 -1.76 4.75
CA ASN A 804 -23.13 -2.86 4.59
C ASN A 804 -24.43 -2.67 5.31
N ASP A 805 -24.36 -2.60 6.62
CA ASP A 805 -25.49 -2.65 7.51
C ASP A 805 -26.44 -1.41 7.41
N THR A 806 -26.40 -0.65 6.28
CA THR A 806 -26.85 0.75 6.02
C THR A 806 -26.49 1.11 4.51
N VAL A 807 -27.14 1.62 3.41
CA VAL A 807 -28.38 2.21 2.70
C VAL A 807 -28.98 3.66 2.81
N ILE A 808 -28.39 4.82 2.46
CA ILE A 808 -29.20 6.09 2.43
C ILE A 808 -30.23 5.77 1.40
N THR A 809 -31.48 6.03 1.72
CA THR A 809 -32.54 5.59 0.83
C THR A 809 -33.51 6.70 0.56
N GLY A 810 -34.01 6.63 -0.65
CA GLY A 810 -35.03 7.46 -1.25
C GLY A 810 -35.45 6.76 -2.53
N SER A 811 -36.53 7.25 -3.12
CA SER A 811 -37.19 6.64 -4.26
C SER A 811 -37.72 7.69 -5.23
N ASP A 812 -37.14 8.89 -5.19
CA ASP A 812 -37.58 10.03 -6.00
C ASP A 812 -37.13 9.81 -7.46
N SER A 813 -37.84 10.36 -8.43
CA SER A 813 -37.48 10.18 -9.85
C SER A 813 -37.91 11.37 -10.72
N GLY A 814 -37.57 11.33 -12.00
CA GLY A 814 -37.87 12.37 -12.98
C GLY A 814 -36.74 13.39 -13.10
N ASN A 815 -36.80 14.48 -12.33
CA ASN A 815 -35.84 15.56 -12.44
C ASN A 815 -34.47 15.16 -11.89
N ILE A 816 -33.44 15.50 -12.65
CA ILE A 816 -32.05 15.08 -12.47
C ILE A 816 -31.35 15.74 -11.28
N PHE A 817 -31.76 16.96 -10.94
CA PHE A 817 -31.24 17.71 -9.80
C PHE A 817 -32.01 17.37 -8.51
N GLU A 818 -33.28 16.99 -8.66
CA GLU A 818 -34.22 16.86 -7.55
C GLU A 818 -34.36 15.43 -7.06
N SER A 819 -34.28 14.41 -7.91
CA SER A 819 -34.44 13.01 -7.45
C SER A 819 -33.29 12.52 -6.57
N ALA A 820 -32.15 13.22 -6.58
CA ALA A 820 -30.96 12.93 -5.78
C ALA A 820 -31.26 12.73 -4.28
N THR A 821 -31.30 11.46 -3.85
CA THR A 821 -31.37 11.04 -2.44
C THR A 821 -30.27 11.68 -1.56
N PHE A 822 -29.11 12.02 -2.13
CA PHE A 822 -28.20 12.97 -1.47
C PHE A 822 -27.62 13.97 -2.48
N THR A 823 -27.81 15.26 -2.30
CA THR A 823 -27.09 16.32 -3.04
C THR A 823 -25.93 16.91 -2.24
N VAL A 824 -24.80 17.15 -2.89
CA VAL A 824 -23.65 17.83 -2.30
C VAL A 824 -23.36 19.07 -3.12
N LEU A 825 -23.27 20.20 -2.44
CA LEU A 825 -22.79 21.45 -3.00
C LEU A 825 -21.50 21.90 -2.27
N ALA A 826 -21.16 21.25 -1.14
CA ALA A 826 -20.06 21.58 -0.27
C ALA A 826 -18.67 21.36 -0.90
N SER A 827 -17.94 22.46 -1.06
CA SER A 827 -16.47 22.40 -1.04
C SER A 827 -15.94 21.59 0.16
N ASP A 828 -14.68 21.22 0.12
CA ASP A 828 -13.94 20.65 1.24
C ASP A 828 -14.47 19.33 1.84
N PHE A 829 -15.62 18.78 1.44
CA PHE A 829 -16.31 17.65 2.10
C PHE A 829 -15.46 16.36 2.19
N VAL A 830 -15.83 15.28 2.86
CA VAL A 830 -15.37 13.91 2.55
C VAL A 830 -16.35 12.94 3.18
N GLY A 831 -17.41 12.53 2.49
CA GLY A 831 -18.45 11.68 3.10
C GLY A 831 -18.15 10.20 3.07
N ARG A 832 -17.10 9.77 3.76
CA ARG A 832 -16.26 8.67 3.33
C ARG A 832 -16.81 7.22 3.39
N TYR A 833 -18.07 6.95 2.97
CA TYR A 833 -18.90 5.71 3.15
C TYR A 833 -20.01 5.46 2.13
N LEU A 834 -20.57 6.56 1.70
CA LEU A 834 -21.63 6.80 0.76
C LEU A 834 -22.56 5.75 0.13
N THR A 835 -23.08 4.71 0.80
CA THR A 835 -24.25 3.86 0.44
C THR A 835 -25.59 4.48 -0.07
N ILE A 836 -25.62 5.65 -0.72
CA ILE A 836 -26.82 6.43 -1.11
C ILE A 836 -27.59 5.82 -2.27
N GLN A 837 -28.82 5.36 -2.08
CA GLN A 837 -29.60 4.65 -3.09
C GLN A 837 -30.78 5.46 -3.54
N ASN A 838 -31.11 5.30 -4.81
CA ASN A 838 -32.48 5.41 -5.25
C ASN A 838 -33.05 4.00 -5.46
N THR A 839 -34.21 3.69 -4.88
CA THR A 839 -34.91 2.41 -5.07
C THR A 839 -35.94 2.45 -6.19
N TYR A 840 -36.15 3.58 -6.86
CA TYR A 840 -37.21 3.72 -7.85
C TYR A 840 -37.16 2.64 -8.94
N GLY A 841 -35.95 2.24 -9.36
CA GLY A 841 -35.76 1.13 -10.30
C GLY A 841 -36.00 1.54 -11.77
N PRO A 842 -36.32 0.57 -12.65
CA PRO A 842 -36.42 0.81 -14.09
C PRO A 842 -37.53 1.78 -14.50
N GLY A 843 -37.33 2.44 -15.64
CA GLY A 843 -38.37 3.19 -16.34
C GLY A 843 -38.40 4.70 -16.08
N ALA A 844 -37.56 5.23 -15.19
CA ALA A 844 -37.33 6.67 -15.09
C ALA A 844 -35.91 7.01 -14.66
N LYS A 845 -35.51 8.26 -14.94
CA LYS A 845 -34.32 8.88 -14.35
C LYS A 845 -34.49 8.93 -12.83
N ALA A 846 -33.62 8.25 -12.10
CA ALA A 846 -33.81 8.03 -10.67
C ALA A 846 -32.47 8.27 -9.96
N VAL A 847 -32.19 9.55 -9.79
CA VAL A 847 -30.92 10.03 -9.28
C VAL A 847 -30.80 9.61 -7.81
N ALA A 848 -29.86 8.74 -7.47
CA ALA A 848 -29.56 8.48 -6.07
C ALA A 848 -28.88 9.68 -5.44
N LEU A 849 -28.13 10.47 -6.19
CA LEU A 849 -27.14 11.33 -5.59
C LEU A 849 -26.71 12.46 -6.52
N ARG A 850 -26.07 13.52 -6.02
CA ARG A 850 -25.61 14.62 -6.86
C ARG A 850 -24.41 15.32 -6.24
N VAL A 851 -23.44 15.81 -7.00
CA VAL A 851 -22.32 16.61 -6.43
C VAL A 851 -21.77 17.70 -7.33
N SER A 852 -21.80 18.92 -6.79
CA SER A 852 -21.56 20.17 -7.49
C SER A 852 -20.51 21.09 -6.85
N GLY A 853 -19.88 20.71 -5.73
CA GLY A 853 -19.09 21.60 -4.87
C GLY A 853 -17.64 21.82 -5.28
N ASP A 854 -16.77 22.29 -4.36
CA ASP A 854 -15.34 22.54 -4.69
C ASP A 854 -14.22 22.21 -3.62
N ARG A 855 -14.04 21.00 -2.97
CA ARG A 855 -12.81 20.44 -2.23
C ARG A 855 -12.93 19.03 -1.42
N ALA A 856 -13.45 17.87 -1.87
CA ALA A 856 -13.67 16.62 -1.08
C ALA A 856 -12.93 15.24 -1.24
N ALA A 857 -13.60 14.06 -1.10
CA ALA A 857 -13.34 12.62 -1.48
C ALA A 857 -14.02 11.64 -0.52
N PHE A 858 -13.61 10.36 -0.35
CA PHE A 858 -14.56 9.37 0.23
C PHE A 858 -14.21 7.95 0.85
N PHE A 859 -13.00 7.36 1.08
CA PHE A 859 -12.95 5.89 0.76
C PHE A 859 -13.85 4.84 1.35
N GLY A 860 -14.20 3.95 0.43
CA GLY A 860 -14.37 2.53 0.47
C GLY A 860 -15.82 2.09 0.25
N CYS A 861 -16.42 2.89 -0.66
CA CYS A 861 -18.76 4.48 -1.17
C CYS A 861 -20.03 4.11 -2.08
N ARG A 862 -21.17 3.58 -1.57
CA ARG A 862 -22.17 2.77 -2.33
C ARG A 862 -23.44 3.36 -3.05
N ILE A 863 -23.92 3.07 -4.28
CA ILE A 863 -24.93 3.92 -4.97
C ILE A 863 -25.86 3.23 -6.03
N LEU A 864 -26.97 2.59 -5.65
CA LEU A 864 -27.96 1.99 -6.58
C LEU A 864 -28.82 3.05 -7.26
N SER A 865 -29.24 2.75 -8.49
CA SER A 865 -30.57 3.00 -9.05
C SER A 865 -30.67 2.18 -10.36
N TYR A 866 -31.43 2.65 -11.34
CA TYR A 866 -31.51 2.09 -12.69
C TYR A 866 -30.95 3.09 -13.72
N GLN A 867 -31.76 3.99 -14.24
CA GLN A 867 -31.31 5.06 -15.13
C GLN A 867 -30.83 6.27 -14.32
N ASP A 868 -29.87 7.03 -14.86
CA ASP A 868 -29.44 8.33 -14.33
C ASP A 868 -29.07 8.28 -12.84
N THR A 869 -28.36 7.25 -12.38
CA THR A 869 -28.31 6.97 -10.94
C THR A 869 -27.65 8.06 -10.05
N LEU A 870 -27.02 9.13 -10.54
CA LEU A 870 -26.44 10.20 -9.70
C LEU A 870 -25.92 11.34 -10.55
N LEU A 871 -26.42 12.55 -10.37
CA LEU A 871 -25.98 13.74 -11.07
C LEU A 871 -24.61 14.18 -10.60
N ASP A 872 -23.57 13.63 -11.20
CA ASP A 872 -22.28 14.23 -11.02
C ASP A 872 -22.44 15.63 -11.60
N ASP A 873 -22.10 16.72 -10.93
CA ASP A 873 -22.51 18.07 -11.38
C ASP A 873 -21.32 19.01 -11.67
N THR A 874 -21.20 20.19 -11.07
CA THR A 874 -20.08 21.13 -11.31
C THR A 874 -18.90 20.95 -10.36
N GLY A 875 -17.71 21.52 -10.64
CA GLY A 875 -16.59 21.58 -9.68
C GLY A 875 -15.33 20.80 -10.08
N ARG A 876 -14.55 20.30 -9.10
CA ARG A 876 -13.14 19.83 -9.24
C ARG A 876 -12.69 18.54 -8.38
N HIS A 877 -13.42 17.40 -8.47
CA HIS A 877 -13.60 16.10 -7.76
C HIS A 877 -13.15 14.62 -8.23
N TYR A 878 -12.65 13.68 -7.34
CA TYR A 878 -11.84 12.35 -7.17
C TYR A 878 -12.56 11.05 -6.84
N TYR A 879 -12.42 9.99 -7.70
CA TYR A 879 -12.96 8.62 -7.95
C TYR A 879 -11.88 7.52 -7.82
N SER A 880 -12.37 6.28 -7.67
CA SER A 880 -11.77 5.00 -7.32
C SER A 880 -12.87 4.07 -6.73
N ASN A 881 -12.73 2.76 -6.97
CA ASN A 881 -13.03 1.55 -6.16
C ASN A 881 -14.56 1.12 -6.15
N CYS A 882 -15.10 -0.18 -6.18
CA CYS A 882 -16.60 -0.39 -6.49
C CYS A 882 -17.69 -1.67 -6.41
N TYR A 883 -19.03 -1.95 -5.89
CA TYR A 883 -20.54 -1.46 -5.36
C TYR A 883 -21.83 -0.30 -5.77
N ILE A 884 -22.06 0.51 -6.91
CA ILE A 884 -22.98 1.59 -7.55
C ILE A 884 -24.25 1.24 -8.51
N GLU A 885 -25.16 0.28 -8.39
CA GLU A 885 -26.07 -0.24 -9.49
C GLU A 885 -26.77 0.71 -10.50
N GLY A 886 -26.95 0.30 -11.78
CA GLY A 886 -27.82 0.94 -12.80
C GLY A 886 -27.58 0.49 -14.25
N ALA A 887 -28.29 1.05 -15.24
CA ALA A 887 -28.55 0.41 -16.53
C ALA A 887 -28.45 1.25 -17.82
N VAL A 888 -29.09 2.43 -17.88
CA VAL A 888 -29.20 3.25 -19.12
C VAL A 888 -28.93 4.69 -18.77
N ASP A 889 -28.02 5.35 -19.47
CA ASP A 889 -27.53 6.70 -19.16
C ASP A 889 -27.45 6.88 -17.66
N PHE A 890 -26.96 5.85 -16.98
CA PHE A 890 -26.70 5.84 -15.57
C PHE A 890 -25.52 6.76 -15.25
N ILE A 891 -25.31 7.79 -16.12
CA ILE A 891 -24.10 8.53 -16.43
C ILE A 891 -24.15 9.99 -17.15
N PHE A 892 -24.09 11.35 -16.78
CA PHE A 892 -24.02 12.50 -15.69
C PHE A 892 -22.71 13.19 -15.30
N GLY A 893 -22.16 14.23 -15.97
CA GLY A 893 -22.11 15.55 -15.30
C GLY A 893 -21.49 16.83 -15.96
N ASN A 894 -21.22 17.98 -15.26
CA ASN A 894 -20.46 19.21 -15.71
C ASN A 894 -18.87 19.38 -15.71
N ALA A 895 -17.99 18.99 -14.75
CA ALA A 895 -16.49 19.21 -14.81
C ALA A 895 -15.50 17.97 -14.69
N ALA A 896 -14.24 17.99 -14.16
CA ALA A 896 -13.06 17.21 -14.68
C ALA A 896 -12.23 16.02 -14.03
N SER A 897 -12.72 14.78 -13.85
CA SER A 897 -12.39 13.51 -13.05
C SER A 897 -11.04 12.54 -13.02
N LEU A 898 -11.04 11.17 -12.63
CA LEU A 898 -9.98 10.08 -12.17
C LEU A 898 -10.25 8.59 -11.48
N PHE A 899 -10.26 7.29 -11.99
CA PHE A 899 -10.90 5.97 -11.47
C PHE A 899 -10.11 4.59 -11.14
N GLU A 900 -10.39 3.69 -10.15
CA GLU A 900 -9.60 2.42 -9.83
C GLU A 900 -10.31 1.17 -9.17
N ARG A 901 -10.12 -0.12 -9.59
CA ARG A 901 -10.71 -1.44 -9.14
C ARG A 901 -12.10 -1.58 -8.35
N CYS A 902 -13.18 -2.27 -8.84
CA CYS A 902 -14.17 -1.89 -9.91
C CYS A 902 -15.20 -2.99 -10.42
N HIS A 903 -16.39 -2.67 -11.07
CA HIS A 903 -17.58 -3.47 -11.64
C HIS A 903 -18.96 -2.69 -12.12
N LEU A 904 -19.99 -2.71 -13.21
CA LEU A 904 -21.54 -2.19 -13.70
C LEU A 904 -23.22 -2.20 -13.05
N HIS A 905 -24.26 -3.06 -12.49
CA HIS A 905 -24.84 -4.61 -12.26
C HIS A 905 -24.95 -5.89 -13.39
N THR A 906 -25.49 -6.24 -14.66
CA THR A 906 -26.37 -5.82 -15.91
C THR A 906 -27.90 -5.79 -15.88
N LEU A 907 -28.47 -4.58 -15.73
CA LEU A 907 -29.87 -4.38 -15.35
C LEU A 907 -30.61 -4.18 -16.64
N SER A 908 -30.00 -3.48 -17.59
CA SER A 908 -30.47 -3.53 -18.96
C SER A 908 -30.09 -4.88 -19.57
N GLU A 909 -31.13 -5.67 -19.81
CA GLU A 909 -31.04 -6.88 -20.64
C GLU A 909 -30.92 -6.57 -22.15
N GLY A 910 -30.81 -5.29 -22.50
CA GLY A 910 -30.54 -4.73 -23.83
C GLY A 910 -30.39 -3.21 -23.71
N ASP A 911 -29.70 -2.58 -24.65
CA ASP A 911 -29.57 -1.11 -24.75
C ASP A 911 -29.10 -0.38 -23.48
N ALA A 912 -28.31 -1.07 -22.64
CA ALA A 912 -27.56 -0.42 -21.58
C ALA A 912 -26.59 0.58 -22.20
N SER A 913 -27.03 1.84 -22.32
CA SER A 913 -26.11 2.91 -22.56
C SER A 913 -25.38 3.18 -21.28
N ILE A 914 -24.09 3.15 -21.49
CA ILE A 914 -23.13 3.69 -20.58
C ILE A 914 -23.07 5.20 -20.89
N THR A 915 -21.92 5.88 -21.05
CA THR A 915 -21.73 7.34 -21.08
C THR A 915 -22.91 8.15 -21.61
N ALA A 916 -23.19 9.31 -21.01
CA ALA A 916 -24.11 10.31 -21.55
C ALA A 916 -23.62 11.73 -21.29
N GLN A 917 -22.66 12.25 -22.07
CA GLN A 917 -22.04 13.55 -21.75
C GLN A 917 -21.85 14.58 -22.91
N ARG A 918 -22.04 15.88 -22.59
CA ARG A 918 -21.95 17.17 -23.36
C ARG A 918 -20.75 18.11 -23.00
N ARG A 919 -19.46 17.79 -23.16
CA ARG A 919 -18.45 18.88 -22.99
C ARG A 919 -18.69 19.89 -24.08
N GLU A 920 -18.99 21.11 -23.69
CA GLU A 920 -19.61 22.05 -24.61
C GLU A 920 -18.55 22.70 -25.50
N SER A 921 -17.27 22.64 -25.10
CA SER A 921 -16.18 23.23 -25.87
C SER A 921 -14.85 22.48 -25.76
N PRO A 922 -13.95 22.59 -26.77
CA PRO A 922 -12.62 22.01 -26.72
C PRO A 922 -11.66 22.75 -25.78
N SER A 923 -12.07 23.94 -25.32
CA SER A 923 -11.36 24.85 -24.42
C SER A 923 -11.81 24.77 -22.97
N GLU A 924 -13.01 24.25 -22.71
CA GLU A 924 -13.34 23.76 -21.38
C GLU A 924 -12.19 22.88 -20.94
N GLU A 925 -11.72 23.12 -19.72
CA GLU A 925 -11.04 22.11 -18.96
C GLU A 925 -12.08 21.64 -17.87
N THR A 926 -13.07 20.85 -18.32
CA THR A 926 -14.07 19.98 -17.61
C THR A 926 -13.62 18.50 -17.75
N GLY A 927 -14.36 17.39 -17.51
CA GLY A 927 -13.82 16.01 -17.74
C GLY A 927 -14.33 14.68 -17.09
N PHE A 928 -14.25 13.58 -17.88
CA PHE A 928 -14.10 12.16 -17.48
C PHE A 928 -12.78 11.46 -18.03
N THR A 929 -12.68 10.26 -18.60
CA THR A 929 -11.46 9.38 -18.93
C THR A 929 -11.33 8.36 -17.82
N PHE A 930 -10.83 7.03 -17.82
CA PHE A 930 -11.82 4.52 -16.63
C PHE A 930 -10.95 3.27 -16.08
N LEU A 931 -10.22 3.43 -14.94
CA LEU A 931 -8.80 3.01 -14.78
C LEU A 931 -8.57 1.70 -14.05
N GLY A 932 -8.21 0.70 -14.84
CA GLY A 932 -7.69 -0.63 -14.49
C GLY A 932 -8.74 -1.58 -13.96
N CYS A 933 -9.97 -1.30 -14.27
CA CYS A 933 -11.12 -1.74 -13.55
C CYS A 933 -11.64 -3.12 -14.05
N LYS A 934 -12.95 -3.46 -13.99
CA LYS A 934 -13.47 -4.87 -14.04
C LYS A 934 -14.98 -5.07 -14.36
N ILE A 935 -15.52 -6.24 -14.83
CA ILE A 935 -16.96 -6.41 -15.25
C ILE A 935 -17.75 -7.86 -15.15
N THR A 936 -18.47 -8.47 -14.13
CA THR A 936 -19.62 -9.55 -14.14
C THR A 936 -21.14 -9.12 -14.04
N GLY A 937 -22.02 -9.38 -15.02
CA GLY A 937 -23.38 -8.79 -15.23
C GLY A 937 -24.33 -9.68 -16.07
N VAL A 938 -25.54 -9.27 -16.53
CA VAL A 938 -26.41 -10.06 -17.44
C VAL A 938 -25.94 -10.11 -18.91
N ARG A 939 -26.29 -9.11 -19.76
CA ARG A 939 -26.42 -9.31 -21.24
C ARG A 939 -25.48 -8.50 -22.12
N THR A 940 -25.86 -7.28 -22.52
CA THR A 940 -25.20 -6.46 -23.54
C THR A 940 -25.41 -4.99 -23.28
N ALA A 941 -24.37 -4.18 -23.50
CA ALA A 941 -24.41 -2.76 -23.25
C ALA A 941 -23.55 -2.03 -24.32
N VAL A 942 -23.93 -0.82 -24.74
CA VAL A 942 -23.11 0.02 -25.66
C VAL A 942 -22.10 0.80 -24.88
N LEU A 943 -21.04 1.26 -25.56
CA LEU A 943 -19.90 1.74 -24.83
C LEU A 943 -20.11 3.08 -24.08
N GLY A 944 -21.34 3.59 -24.15
CA GLY A 944 -21.70 4.95 -23.88
C GLY A 944 -21.67 5.78 -25.13
N ARG A 945 -22.12 7.00 -24.94
CA ARG A 945 -22.57 7.88 -25.99
C ARG A 945 -22.48 9.36 -25.60
N PRO A 946 -22.30 10.23 -26.58
CA PRO A 946 -22.10 11.65 -26.33
C PRO A 946 -23.44 12.39 -26.22
N TRP A 947 -23.95 12.69 -25.00
CA TRP A 947 -25.12 13.58 -24.86
C TRP A 947 -24.82 14.97 -25.49
N GLY A 948 -23.56 15.41 -25.59
CA GLY A 948 -23.22 16.63 -26.34
C GLY A 948 -21.82 16.66 -26.98
N PRO A 949 -21.37 17.83 -27.44
CA PRO A 949 -20.68 17.94 -28.72
C PRO A 949 -19.22 17.52 -28.67
N TYR A 950 -18.40 18.19 -27.85
CA TYR A 950 -17.02 17.79 -27.63
C TYR A 950 -16.97 16.75 -26.53
N SER A 951 -17.82 15.72 -26.58
CA SER A 951 -17.59 14.51 -25.81
C SER A 951 -16.20 13.95 -26.18
N ARG A 952 -15.15 14.52 -25.63
CA ARG A 952 -13.78 14.06 -25.71
C ARG A 952 -13.74 13.01 -24.58
N VAL A 953 -13.97 11.71 -24.81
CA VAL A 953 -14.19 10.58 -23.82
C VAL A 953 -12.91 9.53 -23.59
N ILE A 954 -12.66 8.26 -23.11
CA ILE A 954 -11.38 7.34 -23.21
C ILE A 954 -10.96 6.46 -21.99
N PHE A 955 -10.59 5.17 -22.23
CA PHE A 955 -9.98 4.16 -21.31
C PHE A 955 -8.70 3.43 -21.75
N ALA A 956 -8.22 2.48 -20.95
CA ALA A 956 -7.15 1.49 -21.15
C ALA A 956 -7.29 0.17 -20.30
N LEU A 957 -6.25 -0.41 -19.65
CA LEU A 957 -6.16 -1.62 -18.73
C LEU A 957 -7.33 -2.59 -18.45
N THR A 958 -8.23 -2.37 -17.50
CA THR A 958 -9.65 -2.82 -17.51
C THR A 958 -10.09 -4.24 -18.17
N TYR A 959 -10.46 -5.31 -17.37
CA TYR A 959 -10.69 -6.84 -17.51
C TYR A 959 -11.60 -7.51 -18.61
N MET A 960 -11.44 -7.44 -19.94
CA MET A 960 -12.47 -7.58 -21.05
C MET A 960 -13.29 -8.88 -21.43
N SER A 961 -14.54 -8.78 -21.94
CA SER A 961 -15.75 -9.69 -21.94
C SER A 961 -16.39 -10.35 -23.20
N ASN A 962 -17.52 -11.02 -22.97
CA ASN A 962 -18.56 -11.46 -23.92
C ASN A 962 -19.83 -10.59 -24.05
N VAL A 963 -20.20 -9.73 -23.08
CA VAL A 963 -21.33 -8.72 -23.22
C VAL A 963 -21.14 -7.71 -24.33
N ILE A 964 -19.92 -7.70 -24.85
CA ILE A 964 -19.52 -6.70 -25.81
C ILE A 964 -20.33 -6.80 -27.08
N LEU A 965 -21.20 -5.81 -27.19
CA LEU A 965 -21.55 -5.16 -28.44
C LEU A 965 -20.23 -4.81 -29.16
N PRO A 966 -19.83 -5.52 -30.25
CA PRO A 966 -18.48 -5.40 -30.80
C PRO A 966 -18.24 -4.09 -31.57
N GLN A 967 -19.31 -3.50 -32.12
CA GLN A 967 -19.38 -2.10 -32.59
C GLN A 967 -19.26 -1.14 -31.41
N GLY A 968 -19.81 -1.59 -30.29
CA GLY A 968 -19.80 -1.04 -28.95
C GLY A 968 -20.29 0.38 -28.86
N TRP A 969 -19.53 1.31 -29.40
CA TRP A 969 -19.78 2.73 -29.31
C TRP A 969 -21.15 3.08 -29.87
N ASP A 970 -21.76 4.08 -29.26
CA ASP A 970 -22.99 4.69 -29.72
C ASP A 970 -22.76 6.21 -29.82
N ASP A 971 -23.28 6.86 -30.86
CA ASP A 971 -23.12 8.30 -31.11
C ASP A 971 -24.31 9.13 -30.62
N TRP A 972 -25.20 8.54 -29.82
CA TRP A 972 -26.52 9.12 -29.52
C TRP A 972 -27.39 9.31 -30.77
N GLY A 973 -27.07 8.63 -31.88
CA GLY A 973 -27.67 8.90 -33.19
C GLY A 973 -27.22 10.23 -33.82
N ASP A 974 -26.18 10.88 -33.27
CA ASP A 974 -25.65 12.16 -33.77
C ASP A 974 -24.21 11.98 -34.28
N SER A 975 -24.11 11.63 -35.55
CA SER A 975 -22.84 11.38 -36.22
C SER A 975 -21.95 12.62 -36.38
N SER A 976 -22.46 13.84 -36.15
CA SER A 976 -21.63 15.06 -36.18
C SER A 976 -20.61 15.07 -35.06
N LYS A 977 -21.00 14.53 -33.90
CA LYS A 977 -20.18 14.45 -32.69
C LYS A 977 -18.90 13.70 -32.98
N GLN A 978 -18.95 12.57 -33.72
CA GLN A 978 -17.86 11.62 -34.08
C GLN A 978 -16.48 12.23 -34.48
N SER A 979 -16.43 13.52 -34.82
CA SER A 979 -15.25 14.29 -35.22
C SER A 979 -14.67 15.26 -34.16
N THR A 980 -15.49 15.71 -33.21
CA THR A 980 -15.17 16.70 -32.15
C THR A 980 -14.95 16.05 -30.79
N VAL A 981 -15.63 14.93 -30.63
CA VAL A 981 -15.12 13.72 -30.00
C VAL A 981 -13.90 13.14 -30.80
N PHE A 982 -13.31 12.01 -30.39
CA PHE A 982 -11.87 11.65 -30.57
C PHE A 982 -11.48 10.23 -29.98
N TYR A 983 -12.22 9.10 -30.21
CA TYR A 983 -12.17 7.80 -29.45
C TYR A 983 -10.80 7.05 -29.37
N ARG A 984 -10.32 6.44 -28.26
CA ARG A 984 -9.11 5.57 -28.16
C ARG A 984 -9.00 4.64 -26.92
N GLU A 985 -8.23 3.51 -26.97
CA GLU A 985 -7.98 2.47 -25.89
C GLU A 985 -6.48 2.41 -25.40
N TYR A 986 -6.07 1.43 -24.53
CA TYR A 986 -4.69 0.84 -24.37
C TYR A 986 -4.44 -0.25 -23.27
N LYS A 987 -3.82 -1.39 -23.61
CA LYS A 987 -3.25 -2.42 -22.66
C LYS A 987 -4.19 -3.19 -21.72
N CYS A 988 -5.37 -2.67 -21.49
CA CYS A 988 -6.68 -3.24 -21.71
C CYS A 988 -7.16 -4.71 -21.49
N TYR A 989 -6.38 -5.75 -21.03
CA TYR A 989 -6.58 -7.26 -21.11
C TYR A 989 -8.05 -7.83 -21.34
N GLY A 990 -8.35 -9.04 -21.91
CA GLY A 990 -9.73 -9.69 -22.04
C GLY A 990 -10.59 -9.80 -23.38
N PRO A 991 -11.31 -10.91 -23.68
CA PRO A 991 -12.32 -11.05 -24.78
C PRO A 991 -13.10 -9.85 -25.37
N GLY A 992 -13.59 -8.90 -24.58
CA GLY A 992 -14.50 -7.82 -25.05
C GLY A 992 -13.78 -6.66 -25.71
N ALA A 993 -12.49 -6.55 -25.43
CA ALA A 993 -11.53 -5.82 -26.21
C ALA A 993 -10.80 -6.78 -27.14
N ASN A 994 -11.50 -7.80 -27.64
CA ASN A 994 -11.34 -8.11 -29.04
C ASN A 994 -11.59 -6.83 -29.84
N ASN A 995 -10.48 -6.25 -30.31
CA ASN A 995 -10.47 -4.89 -30.81
C ASN A 995 -10.59 -4.74 -32.33
N ARG A 996 -11.17 -5.74 -32.98
CA ARG A 996 -11.28 -5.80 -34.44
C ARG A 996 -12.57 -5.19 -35.03
N LYS A 997 -13.53 -4.74 -34.21
CA LYS A 997 -14.94 -4.49 -34.64
C LYS A 997 -15.65 -3.17 -34.23
N ARG A 998 -14.99 -2.17 -33.63
CA ARG A 998 -15.68 -0.96 -33.10
C ARG A 998 -15.89 0.03 -34.23
N VAL A 999 -16.74 1.03 -34.00
CA VAL A 999 -16.81 2.21 -34.88
C VAL A 999 -15.45 2.90 -35.04
N GLU A 1000 -15.23 3.50 -36.20
CA GLU A 1000 -13.89 3.84 -36.71
C GLU A 1000 -13.31 5.15 -36.17
N TRP A 1001 -14.16 6.01 -35.60
CA TRP A 1001 -13.72 7.19 -34.86
C TRP A 1001 -12.82 6.79 -33.66
N SER A 1002 -12.82 5.49 -33.28
CA SER A 1002 -11.98 4.85 -32.27
C SER A 1002 -10.60 4.32 -32.73
N GLN A 1003 -9.52 4.84 -32.13
CA GLN A 1003 -8.11 4.65 -32.47
C GLN A 1003 -7.22 4.19 -31.29
N GLN A 1004 -5.91 4.08 -31.47
CA GLN A 1004 -5.01 3.68 -30.37
C GLN A 1004 -4.29 4.81 -29.70
N LEU A 1005 -4.16 4.71 -28.37
CA LEU A 1005 -3.12 5.43 -27.67
C LEU A 1005 -1.89 4.54 -27.62
N THR A 1006 -0.77 5.10 -28.03
CA THR A 1006 0.52 4.40 -28.05
C THR A 1006 1.04 4.22 -26.62
N ALA A 1007 2.35 3.99 -26.46
CA ALA A 1007 3.02 4.27 -25.21
C ALA A 1007 3.62 5.70 -25.17
N LYS A 1008 3.11 6.69 -25.96
CA LYS A 1008 3.54 8.13 -25.95
C LYS A 1008 2.52 9.31 -25.98
N GLU A 1009 1.42 9.39 -26.78
CA GLU A 1009 0.45 10.54 -26.67
C GLU A 1009 -0.16 10.57 -25.28
N VAL A 1010 -0.41 9.36 -24.85
CA VAL A 1010 0.03 8.85 -23.58
C VAL A 1010 0.54 9.84 -22.50
N LYS A 1011 1.51 10.73 -22.67
CA LYS A 1011 2.40 10.91 -21.52
C LYS A 1011 1.85 11.58 -20.24
N ILE A 1012 1.09 12.67 -20.23
CA ILE A 1012 0.59 13.21 -18.94
C ILE A 1012 -0.28 12.21 -18.16
N PHE A 1013 -0.67 11.11 -18.81
CA PHE A 1013 -1.86 10.34 -18.61
C PHE A 1013 -1.65 8.99 -17.82
N LEU A 1014 -1.20 8.98 -16.55
CA LEU A 1014 -1.71 8.15 -15.40
C LEU A 1014 -0.98 8.58 -14.11
N THR A 1015 -0.86 9.87 -13.98
CA THR A 1015 -0.43 10.42 -12.74
C THR A 1015 -1.58 10.48 -11.76
N LYS A 1016 -1.53 11.47 -10.91
CA LYS A 1016 -2.62 11.88 -10.06
C LYS A 1016 -2.78 13.41 -10.42
N ASN A 1017 -2.18 13.92 -11.52
CA ASN A 1017 -1.64 15.29 -11.56
C ASN A 1017 -2.29 16.32 -12.50
N MET A 1018 -2.99 16.02 -13.60
CA MET A 1018 -3.52 17.12 -14.47
C MET A 1018 -4.82 17.77 -13.98
N ILE A 1019 -5.49 17.19 -12.98
CA ILE A 1019 -6.36 17.97 -12.09
C ILE A 1019 -5.60 18.58 -10.89
N GLY A 1020 -4.28 18.68 -11.00
CA GLY A 1020 -3.39 19.38 -10.08
C GLY A 1020 -3.12 18.68 -8.75
N GLY A 1021 -3.43 17.40 -8.58
CA GLY A 1021 -3.60 16.82 -7.24
C GLY A 1021 -2.38 16.65 -6.33
N LYS A 1022 -1.63 17.68 -6.01
CA LYS A 1022 -0.53 17.58 -5.05
C LYS A 1022 -0.57 18.70 -4.03
N SER A 1023 -1.77 18.96 -3.49
CA SER A 1023 -2.02 20.04 -2.53
C SER A 1023 -3.07 19.72 -1.46
N TRP A 1024 -4.39 19.83 -1.73
CA TRP A 1024 -5.39 20.02 -0.65
C TRP A 1024 -5.92 18.74 0.06
N ILE A 1025 -5.21 17.61 0.02
CA ILE A 1025 -5.86 16.35 0.42
C ILE A 1025 -6.08 16.11 1.89
N ARG A 1026 -7.23 15.52 2.15
CA ARG A 1026 -7.71 15.25 3.48
C ARG A 1026 -7.44 13.79 3.80
N SER A 1027 -6.14 13.51 3.95
CA SER A 1027 -5.74 12.36 4.76
C SER A 1027 -6.32 12.51 6.15
N THR A 1028 -6.92 11.45 6.69
CA THR A 1028 -7.68 11.50 7.94
C THR A 1028 -7.04 12.31 9.06
N PRO A 1029 -7.86 13.10 9.77
CA PRO A 1029 -7.52 13.60 11.08
C PRO A 1029 -7.19 12.44 12.05
N LYS A 1030 -5.92 12.26 12.41
CA LYS A 1030 -5.48 11.19 13.33
C LYS A 1030 -5.87 11.40 14.79
N ARG A 1031 -6.57 12.52 15.02
CA ARG A 1031 -6.89 13.11 16.30
C ARG A 1031 -8.19 13.85 16.09
N PHE A 1032 -9.12 13.61 16.99
CA PHE A 1032 -10.40 14.29 17.04
C PHE A 1032 -10.49 15.05 18.35
N LYS A 1033 -11.05 16.26 18.29
CA LYS A 1033 -11.54 16.98 19.46
C LYS A 1033 -13.03 16.69 19.58
N LYS A 1034 -13.50 16.48 20.81
CA LYS A 1034 -14.94 16.55 21.08
C LYS A 1034 -15.44 17.95 20.71
N ALA A 1035 -16.70 18.04 20.30
CA ALA A 1035 -17.43 19.30 20.40
C ALA A 1035 -17.33 19.84 21.83
N SER A 1036 -17.15 21.15 21.98
CA SER A 1036 -17.38 21.81 23.26
C SER A 1036 -18.88 21.81 23.56
N SER A 1037 -19.25 21.85 24.84
CA SER A 1037 -20.64 21.90 25.29
C SER A 1037 -21.41 23.17 24.88
N ALA A 1038 -20.76 24.07 24.13
CA ALA A 1038 -21.43 25.18 23.43
C ALA A 1038 -22.21 24.71 22.18
N ILE A 1039 -21.87 23.55 21.59
CA ILE A 1039 -22.59 23.01 20.42
C ILE A 1039 -23.78 22.13 20.86
N SER A 1040 -23.69 21.46 22.01
CA SER A 1040 -24.75 20.59 22.54
C SER A 1040 -25.98 21.32 23.12
N ASN A 1041 -25.94 22.65 23.23
CA ASN A 1041 -26.94 23.42 23.99
C ASN A 1041 -27.95 24.17 23.13
N ASN A 1042 -27.92 24.03 21.80
CA ASN A 1042 -28.84 24.72 20.89
C ASN A 1042 -30.18 23.99 20.65
N SER A 1043 -30.47 22.89 21.36
CA SER A 1043 -31.68 22.08 21.18
C SER A 1043 -32.72 22.18 22.32
N THR A 1044 -32.76 23.29 23.06
CA THR A 1044 -33.90 23.63 23.95
C THR A 1044 -34.24 25.12 24.00
N THR A 1045 -34.87 25.65 22.94
CA THR A 1045 -35.96 26.65 23.07
C THR A 1045 -36.73 26.81 21.75
N HIS A 1046 -38.01 26.44 21.80
CA HIS A 1046 -39.08 26.64 20.79
C HIS A 1046 -38.89 26.00 19.41
#